data_AF-A0AAW8EVS8-F1
#
_entry.id   AF-A0AAW8EVS8-F1
#
_cell.length_a   1.000
_cell.length_b   1.000
_cell.length_c   1.000
_cell.angle_alpha   90.00
_cell.angle_beta   90.00
_cell.angle_gamma   90.00
#
_symmetry.space_group_name_H-M   'P 1'
#
loop_
_entity.id
_entity.type
_entity.pdbx_description
1 polymer ?
#
loop_
_entity_poly.entity_id
_entity_poly.type
_entity_poly.pdbx_seq_one_letter_code
_entity_poly.pdbx_strand_id
1 'polypeptide(L)'
;MTGRTVEQLKAEFADNEWRSRFLEICDLMELLGDCIISDDYVVPDELNAAIKLTDAGQAMMDRLTRKDKVNAKDARLMCALTLGHADLFVDVEAIDVERLVDVLHQEILDREIQFPFVWGRDLYDAYASTYEQEKDVLTNEETLRLLKKLPLGVVQYGIFTVGPYGLKRSVSHRNVQGHRRVPAYHCAVPSCQTVHPVYLQTGQNAAINRHRDKLDQYLQNERKESAEWWAFADSLSGSIDAQYGDQRVGVLLPLLGDALSDSELKSLVCALLDETNGQLRRLLLPFVEVASARDFVGPLTRAQLLQICLLADERAIGSTLDNLVRSRTIVIPRGEVRRPVINRYVRSGAFRLRAELGWHGFRFVSDDPGLAILRERRLLNKLYLREKADDVQELEWQLRGIDVEDLEEKLEFYFRSRTPQESLERLALARRANVITACHEVGIENADGFSDEELVEAMLWKLGFPIDVDDDPHAAFWKRHERLAALAQTSTIGTSEAFMEVAGAYFPGLEGLLLDALAYTSWALLSDHPRCDQPFSYDDAGDREAGLTLLQTAVLGDSDSPHRPDYVSEKVELRNLIEGFRILARHLDECREHPEPYARPNSEFPDFDGKTELKRFVLRSTVAFLDLSRPSQERIVNGLREIAKLMTDAEVFSVRNDHAHYRRNGPDVAKLEKALEATRQSVTRLENLGFCRLAFSPSAVQSDRWGHARHEFTGPRSYDHVFSRPTTLDWMGLPALSKTQYLMRAASFGDPNEVLRFTRRYESEFSRLWVGFPDRRRLRSGTQLSDDIPSHEGEVKLAVEGG
;
A
#
# COMPACT_ATOMS: atom_id res chain seq x y z
N MET A 1 45.91 -4.80 -13.71
CA MET A 1 46.12 -4.72 -12.24
C MET A 1 44.84 -4.14 -11.70
N THR A 2 44.12 -4.83 -10.82
CA THR A 2 42.82 -4.35 -10.31
C THR A 2 42.97 -2.95 -9.72
N GLY A 3 41.98 -2.08 -9.94
CA GLY A 3 41.93 -0.75 -9.32
C GLY A 3 41.89 -0.82 -7.79
N ARG A 4 42.03 0.34 -7.13
CA ARG A 4 41.97 0.40 -5.66
C ARG A 4 40.58 -0.02 -5.16
N THR A 5 40.53 -0.99 -4.24
CA THR A 5 39.28 -1.49 -3.65
C THR A 5 38.81 -0.61 -2.49
N VAL A 6 37.54 -0.76 -2.09
CA VAL A 6 36.96 -0.05 -0.93
C VAL A 6 37.80 -0.22 0.35
N GLU A 7 38.35 -1.41 0.64
CA GLU A 7 39.16 -1.62 1.85
C GLU A 7 40.49 -0.86 1.81
N GLN A 8 41.11 -0.78 0.63
CA GLN A 8 42.34 -0.02 0.44
C GLN A 8 42.08 1.48 0.62
N LEU A 9 40.98 1.99 0.06
CA LEU A 9 40.56 3.38 0.23
C LEU A 9 40.21 3.70 1.69
N LYS A 10 39.52 2.79 2.40
CA LYS A 10 39.27 2.93 3.84
C LYS A 10 40.56 3.03 4.66
N ALA A 11 41.58 2.24 4.32
CA ALA A 11 42.86 2.29 5.01
C ALA A 11 43.66 3.57 4.70
N GLU A 12 43.64 4.02 3.44
CA GLU A 12 44.33 5.21 2.96
C GLU A 12 43.73 6.49 3.56
N PHE A 13 42.40 6.61 3.53
CA PHE A 13 41.66 7.77 4.04
C PHE A 13 41.01 7.40 5.37
N ALA A 14 41.81 7.33 6.45
CA ALA A 14 41.33 6.96 7.79
C ALA A 14 40.68 8.11 8.57
N ASP A 15 40.87 9.36 8.15
CA ASP A 15 40.35 10.54 8.83
C ASP A 15 38.82 10.69 8.68
N ASN A 16 38.12 10.84 9.80
CA ASN A 16 36.66 10.95 9.83
C ASN A 16 36.16 12.31 9.33
N GLU A 17 36.92 13.39 9.55
CA GLU A 17 36.52 14.72 9.07
C GLU A 17 36.60 14.76 7.54
N TRP A 18 37.71 14.29 6.97
CA TRP A 18 37.86 14.11 5.53
C TRP A 18 36.75 13.24 4.95
N ARG A 19 36.43 12.08 5.56
CA ARG A 19 35.37 11.18 5.11
C ARG A 19 34.00 11.84 5.10
N SER A 20 33.67 12.59 6.15
CA SER A 20 32.39 13.32 6.24
C SER A 20 32.29 14.36 5.13
N ARG A 21 33.37 15.11 4.85
CA ARG A 21 33.39 16.09 3.75
C ARG A 21 33.31 15.43 2.39
N PHE A 22 34.01 14.32 2.18
CA PHE A 22 33.95 13.53 0.95
C PHE A 22 32.51 13.06 0.68
N LEU A 23 31.84 12.53 1.70
CA LEU A 23 30.42 12.14 1.61
C LEU A 23 29.52 13.30 1.21
N GLU A 24 29.66 14.46 1.83
CA GLU A 24 28.84 15.63 1.48
C GLU A 24 29.06 16.04 0.01
N ILE A 25 30.30 15.98 -0.48
CA ILE A 25 30.61 16.25 -1.88
C ILE A 25 29.94 15.21 -2.78
N CYS A 26 30.03 13.92 -2.45
CA CYS A 26 29.36 12.85 -3.18
C CYS A 26 27.85 13.07 -3.25
N ASP A 27 27.20 13.35 -2.11
CA ASP A 27 25.75 13.61 -2.03
C ASP A 27 25.35 14.78 -2.96
N LEU A 28 26.14 15.87 -2.98
CA LEU A 28 25.91 17.02 -3.87
C LEU A 28 26.15 16.70 -5.35
N MET A 29 27.14 15.85 -5.66
CA MET A 29 27.41 15.43 -7.03
C MET A 29 26.33 14.49 -7.57
N GLU A 30 25.79 13.58 -6.75
CA GLU A 30 24.62 12.75 -7.11
C GLU A 30 23.39 13.61 -7.37
N LEU A 31 23.12 14.57 -6.48
CA LEU A 31 22.03 15.54 -6.65
C LEU A 31 22.12 16.24 -8.01
N LEU A 32 23.30 16.73 -8.38
CA LEU A 32 23.54 17.35 -9.68
C LEU A 32 23.47 16.36 -10.84
N GLY A 33 23.85 15.09 -10.64
CA GLY A 33 23.77 14.03 -11.64
C GLY A 33 22.32 13.68 -12.03
N ASP A 34 21.41 13.77 -11.06
CA ASP A 34 20.01 13.40 -11.25
C ASP A 34 19.09 14.56 -11.68
N CYS A 35 19.55 15.80 -11.55
CA CYS A 35 18.73 16.97 -11.83
C CYS A 35 18.30 17.10 -13.30
N ILE A 36 17.17 17.78 -13.50
CA ILE A 36 16.63 18.14 -14.80
C ILE A 36 16.98 19.60 -15.08
N ILE A 37 17.73 19.83 -16.15
CA ILE A 37 18.12 21.16 -16.64
C ILE A 37 17.55 21.40 -18.04
N SER A 38 17.53 22.66 -18.46
CA SER A 38 17.18 23.04 -19.83
C SER A 38 18.34 22.82 -20.81
N ASP A 39 18.01 22.72 -22.09
CA ASP A 39 19.01 22.61 -23.17
C ASP A 39 19.92 23.85 -23.31
N ASP A 40 19.50 25.01 -22.78
CA ASP A 40 20.25 26.25 -22.75
C ASP A 40 20.97 26.52 -21.42
N TYR A 41 20.95 25.56 -20.48
CA TYR A 41 21.60 25.69 -19.18
C TYR A 41 23.11 25.96 -19.31
N VAL A 42 23.58 26.93 -18.52
CA VAL A 42 25.00 27.34 -18.45
C VAL A 42 25.47 27.25 -17.00
N VAL A 43 26.60 26.57 -16.79
CA VAL A 43 27.21 26.42 -15.47
C VAL A 43 27.54 27.79 -14.85
N PRO A 44 26.98 28.15 -13.68
CA PRO A 44 27.26 29.42 -13.02
C PRO A 44 28.74 29.57 -12.64
N ASP A 45 29.24 30.80 -12.70
CA ASP A 45 30.62 31.12 -12.30
C ASP A 45 30.90 30.78 -10.83
N GLU A 46 29.90 31.00 -9.97
CA GLU A 46 30.03 30.72 -8.54
C GLU A 46 30.12 29.22 -8.25
N LEU A 47 29.31 28.40 -8.94
CA LEU A 47 29.39 26.93 -8.86
C LEU A 47 30.78 26.47 -9.29
N ASN A 48 31.27 27.00 -10.41
CA ASN A 48 32.58 26.65 -10.94
C ASN A 48 33.75 27.08 -10.04
N ALA A 49 33.60 28.20 -9.31
CA ALA A 49 34.60 28.72 -8.40
C ALA A 49 34.70 27.91 -7.10
N ALA A 50 33.59 27.35 -6.63
CA ALA A 50 33.51 26.53 -5.42
C ALA A 50 34.13 25.12 -5.61
N ILE A 51 34.14 24.60 -6.85
CA ILE A 51 34.79 23.33 -7.19
C ILE A 51 36.31 23.52 -7.31
N LYS A 52 37.07 22.73 -6.56
CA LYS A 52 38.53 22.62 -6.66
C LYS A 52 38.91 21.22 -7.14
N LEU A 53 39.85 21.16 -8.07
CA LEU A 53 40.34 19.92 -8.64
C LEU A 53 41.72 19.59 -8.08
N THR A 54 42.02 18.30 -7.94
CA THR A 54 43.38 17.80 -7.70
C THR A 54 44.24 17.96 -8.96
N ASP A 55 45.54 17.64 -8.86
CA ASP A 55 46.43 17.58 -10.04
C ASP A 55 45.91 16.62 -11.12
N ALA A 56 45.31 15.49 -10.72
CA ALA A 56 44.72 14.53 -11.65
C ALA A 56 43.49 15.11 -12.36
N GLY A 57 42.60 15.76 -11.60
CA GLY A 57 41.43 16.45 -12.16
C GLY A 57 41.81 17.60 -13.08
N GLN A 58 42.80 18.40 -12.69
CA GLN A 58 43.32 19.51 -13.49
C GLN A 58 43.95 19.03 -14.79
N ALA A 59 44.71 17.92 -14.75
CA ALA A 59 45.26 17.31 -15.96
C ALA A 59 44.16 16.81 -16.92
N MET A 60 43.06 16.25 -16.39
CA MET A 60 41.92 15.83 -17.20
C MET A 60 41.18 17.04 -17.80
N MET A 61 40.93 18.08 -17.00
CA MET A 61 40.33 19.34 -17.44
C MET A 61 41.17 20.00 -18.56
N ASP A 62 42.49 20.01 -18.42
CA ASP A 62 43.41 20.55 -19.42
C ASP A 62 43.38 19.76 -20.73
N ARG A 63 43.17 18.43 -20.68
CA ARG A 63 43.00 17.60 -21.89
C ARG A 63 41.71 17.96 -22.61
N LEU A 64 40.58 18.00 -21.90
CA LEU A 64 39.27 18.35 -22.45
C LEU A 64 39.26 19.76 -23.06
N THR A 65 39.86 20.74 -22.37
CA THR A 65 39.88 22.13 -22.83
C THR A 65 40.83 22.34 -24.00
N ARG A 66 42.05 21.79 -23.98
CA ARG A 66 43.05 22.02 -25.03
C ARG A 66 42.83 21.18 -26.28
N LYS A 67 42.45 19.90 -26.15
CA LYS A 67 42.28 18.99 -27.29
C LYS A 67 40.90 19.08 -27.91
N ASP A 68 39.87 19.02 -27.07
CA ASP A 68 38.47 18.92 -27.52
C ASP A 68 37.70 20.24 -27.51
N LYS A 69 38.38 21.32 -27.11
CA LYS A 69 37.85 22.69 -27.06
C LYS A 69 36.59 22.80 -26.21
N VAL A 70 36.47 21.97 -25.17
CA VAL A 70 35.38 22.06 -24.19
C VAL A 70 35.58 23.33 -23.36
N ASN A 71 34.51 24.03 -22.98
CA ASN A 71 34.60 25.18 -22.08
C ASN A 71 35.19 24.73 -20.74
N ALA A 72 36.11 25.53 -20.18
CA ALA A 72 36.77 25.20 -18.91
C ALA A 72 35.79 25.03 -17.74
N LYS A 73 34.67 25.76 -17.74
CA LYS A 73 33.65 25.65 -16.69
C LYS A 73 32.97 24.29 -16.72
N ASP A 74 32.53 23.89 -17.90
CA ASP A 74 31.87 22.61 -18.14
C ASP A 74 32.83 21.45 -17.86
N ALA A 75 34.06 21.53 -18.36
CA ALA A 75 35.08 20.50 -18.14
C ALA A 75 35.37 20.28 -16.63
N ARG A 76 35.43 21.37 -15.84
CA ARG A 76 35.63 21.25 -14.38
C ARG A 76 34.45 20.57 -13.70
N LEU A 77 33.22 20.96 -14.04
CA LEU A 77 32.03 20.34 -13.45
C LEU A 77 31.91 18.86 -13.88
N MET A 78 32.23 18.51 -15.13
CA MET A 78 32.28 17.11 -15.57
C MET A 78 33.26 16.30 -14.72
N CYS A 79 34.47 16.80 -14.49
CA CYS A 79 35.44 16.12 -13.62
C CYS A 79 34.91 15.94 -12.19
N ALA A 80 34.17 16.92 -11.66
CA ALA A 80 33.56 16.82 -10.34
C ALA A 80 32.44 15.78 -10.28
N LEU A 81 31.54 15.75 -11.27
CA LEU A 81 30.45 14.78 -11.37
C LEU A 81 30.94 13.34 -11.52
N THR A 82 32.12 13.14 -12.13
CA THR A 82 32.76 11.82 -12.21
C THR A 82 33.45 11.42 -10.90
N LEU A 83 33.70 12.36 -9.98
CA LEU A 83 34.54 12.26 -8.76
C LEU A 83 36.01 11.89 -8.99
N GLY A 84 36.30 10.87 -9.79
CA GLY A 84 37.63 10.35 -10.03
C GLY A 84 37.67 9.12 -10.93
N HIS A 85 38.87 8.65 -11.25
CA HIS A 85 39.09 7.38 -11.95
C HIS A 85 40.08 6.53 -11.14
N ALA A 86 41.32 6.40 -11.59
CA ALA A 86 42.37 5.80 -10.77
C ALA A 86 42.70 6.67 -9.54
N ASP A 87 42.65 8.00 -9.71
CA ASP A 87 42.91 9.03 -8.71
C ASP A 87 41.67 9.94 -8.60
N LEU A 88 41.43 10.56 -7.43
CA LEU A 88 40.34 11.54 -7.27
C LEU A 88 40.61 12.77 -8.14
N PHE A 89 39.58 13.27 -8.82
CA PHE A 89 39.63 14.52 -9.56
C PHE A 89 39.29 15.72 -8.69
N VAL A 90 38.52 15.53 -7.63
CA VAL A 90 38.10 16.58 -6.70
C VAL A 90 39.01 16.68 -5.49
N ASP A 91 39.33 17.90 -5.08
CA ASP A 91 40.09 18.16 -3.86
C ASP A 91 39.11 18.38 -2.70
N VAL A 92 38.97 17.35 -1.86
CA VAL A 92 38.00 17.31 -0.74
C VAL A 92 38.27 18.37 0.33
N GLU A 93 39.54 18.74 0.53
CA GLU A 93 39.92 19.74 1.52
C GLU A 93 39.71 21.15 0.98
N ALA A 94 40.05 21.38 -0.29
CA ALA A 94 39.98 22.70 -0.90
C ALA A 94 38.58 23.10 -1.42
N ILE A 95 37.68 22.14 -1.67
CA ILE A 95 36.30 22.43 -2.08
C ILE A 95 35.56 23.21 -1.00
N ASP A 96 34.88 24.27 -1.43
CA ASP A 96 34.01 25.08 -0.58
C ASP A 96 32.57 24.52 -0.61
N VAL A 97 32.30 23.59 0.30
CA VAL A 97 31.01 22.87 0.37
C VAL A 97 29.86 23.82 0.69
N GLU A 98 30.04 24.77 1.61
CA GLU A 98 28.98 25.73 1.97
C GLU A 98 28.62 26.61 0.78
N ARG A 99 29.62 27.09 0.04
CA ARG A 99 29.37 27.84 -1.18
C ARG A 99 28.70 27.00 -2.27
N LEU A 100 29.05 25.72 -2.41
CA LEU A 100 28.32 24.82 -3.31
C LEU A 100 26.85 24.72 -2.90
N VAL A 101 26.58 24.51 -1.61
CA VAL A 101 25.23 24.43 -1.07
C VAL A 101 24.44 25.71 -1.35
N ASP A 102 25.02 26.89 -1.14
CA ASP A 102 24.37 28.18 -1.37
C ASP A 102 24.04 28.40 -2.85
N VAL A 103 24.96 28.07 -3.77
CA VAL A 103 24.71 28.22 -5.21
C VAL A 103 23.63 27.25 -5.68
N LEU A 104 23.68 25.99 -5.26
CA LEU A 104 22.67 24.99 -5.60
C LEU A 104 21.31 25.32 -4.98
N HIS A 105 21.30 25.87 -3.77
CA HIS A 105 20.08 26.38 -3.15
C HIS A 105 19.39 27.42 -4.04
N GLN A 106 20.16 28.37 -4.57
CA GLN A 106 19.63 29.42 -5.44
C GLN A 106 19.15 28.85 -6.79
N GLU A 107 19.95 27.99 -7.44
CA GLU A 107 19.59 27.35 -8.72
C GLU A 107 18.30 26.52 -8.63
N ILE A 108 18.04 25.88 -7.48
CA ILE A 108 16.79 25.16 -7.21
C ILE A 108 15.60 26.12 -7.10
N LEU A 109 15.76 27.20 -6.32
CA LEU A 109 14.69 28.19 -6.12
C LEU A 109 14.33 28.89 -7.44
N ASP A 110 15.32 29.17 -8.27
CA ASP A 110 15.17 29.80 -9.58
C ASP A 110 14.66 28.83 -10.66
N ARG A 111 14.57 27.52 -10.35
CA ARG A 111 14.17 26.43 -11.27
C ARG A 111 15.13 26.23 -12.45
N GLU A 112 16.39 26.65 -12.31
CA GLU A 112 17.45 26.34 -13.27
C GLU A 112 17.84 24.85 -13.20
N ILE A 113 17.85 24.30 -11.98
CA ILE A 113 17.91 22.85 -11.74
C ILE A 113 16.61 22.39 -11.07
N GLN A 114 16.00 21.34 -11.61
CA GLN A 114 14.68 20.88 -11.17
C GLN A 114 14.65 19.39 -10.87
N PHE A 115 13.77 19.00 -9.95
CA PHE A 115 13.44 17.62 -9.63
C PHE A 115 11.93 17.42 -9.75
N PRO A 116 11.47 16.23 -10.20
CA PRO A 116 10.04 15.95 -10.28
C PRO A 116 9.42 15.81 -8.89
N PHE A 117 8.25 16.41 -8.68
CA PHE A 117 7.44 16.18 -7.49
C PHE A 117 6.53 14.95 -7.72
N VAL A 118 6.94 13.79 -7.22
CA VAL A 118 6.27 12.48 -7.50
C VAL A 118 5.31 12.00 -6.40
N TRP A 119 5.06 12.83 -5.40
CA TRP A 119 4.32 12.44 -4.19
C TRP A 119 2.84 12.74 -4.31
N GLY A 120 1.99 11.79 -3.92
CA GLY A 120 0.54 11.92 -4.10
C GLY A 120 0.18 12.02 -5.59
N ARG A 121 -0.93 12.70 -5.89
CA ARG A 121 -1.54 12.73 -7.24
C ARG A 121 -1.05 13.84 -8.15
N ASP A 122 -0.29 14.80 -7.62
CA ASP A 122 -0.02 16.06 -8.30
C ASP A 122 0.63 15.85 -9.69
N LEU A 123 1.65 14.98 -9.80
CA LEU A 123 2.27 14.66 -11.09
C LEU A 123 1.32 13.92 -12.04
N TYR A 124 0.59 12.95 -11.51
CA TYR A 124 -0.36 12.14 -12.27
C TYR A 124 -1.43 13.02 -12.91
N ASP A 125 -2.06 13.90 -12.12
CA ASP A 125 -3.12 14.80 -12.58
C ASP A 125 -2.55 15.92 -13.48
N ALA A 126 -1.33 16.42 -13.22
CA ALA A 126 -0.67 17.39 -14.10
C ALA A 126 -0.30 16.77 -15.46
N TYR A 127 0.17 15.53 -15.48
CA TYR A 127 0.41 14.79 -16.71
C TYR A 127 -0.90 14.55 -17.46
N ALA A 128 -1.96 14.17 -16.73
CA ALA A 128 -3.31 13.97 -17.25
C ALA A 128 -3.82 15.21 -18.01
N SER A 129 -3.69 16.38 -17.39
CA SER A 129 -4.16 17.66 -17.95
C SER A 129 -3.25 18.26 -19.04
N THR A 130 -2.01 17.79 -19.19
CA THR A 130 -1.04 18.37 -20.14
C THR A 130 -0.94 17.60 -21.44
N TYR A 131 -1.01 16.28 -21.36
CA TYR A 131 -0.89 15.39 -22.51
C TYR A 131 -2.14 14.55 -22.60
N GLU A 132 -2.81 14.52 -23.75
CA GLU A 132 -3.95 13.62 -23.96
C GLU A 132 -3.49 12.19 -24.30
N GLN A 133 -2.26 12.05 -24.82
CA GLN A 133 -1.74 10.82 -25.38
C GLN A 133 -0.80 10.09 -24.41
N GLU A 134 -0.76 8.76 -24.54
CA GLU A 134 0.22 7.91 -23.89
C GLU A 134 1.61 8.17 -24.52
N LYS A 135 2.60 8.44 -23.67
CA LYS A 135 4.00 8.64 -24.08
C LYS A 135 4.91 7.98 -23.05
N ASP A 136 5.94 7.30 -23.54
CA ASP A 136 6.93 6.66 -22.67
C ASP A 136 8.11 7.58 -22.35
N VAL A 137 8.36 8.57 -23.22
CA VAL A 137 9.44 9.55 -23.08
C VAL A 137 8.92 10.94 -23.41
N LEU A 138 9.24 11.92 -22.57
CA LEU A 138 9.01 13.34 -22.84
C LEU A 138 10.28 14.00 -23.33
N THR A 139 10.18 14.89 -24.32
CA THR A 139 11.32 15.73 -24.71
C THR A 139 11.71 16.69 -23.58
N ASN A 140 12.88 17.34 -23.66
CA ASN A 140 13.29 18.33 -22.65
C ASN A 140 12.26 19.48 -22.53
N GLU A 141 11.78 20.02 -23.65
CA GLU A 141 10.76 21.08 -23.65
C GLU A 141 9.45 20.62 -23.00
N GLU A 142 9.01 19.40 -23.32
CA GLU A 142 7.83 18.80 -22.71
C GLU A 142 8.02 18.56 -21.21
N THR A 143 9.16 18.02 -20.82
CA THR A 143 9.52 17.80 -19.41
C THR A 143 9.45 19.09 -18.62
N LEU A 144 10.10 20.15 -19.07
CA LEU A 144 10.07 21.46 -18.39
C LEU A 144 8.67 22.06 -18.34
N ARG A 145 7.88 21.89 -19.41
CA ARG A 145 6.48 22.33 -19.44
C ARG A 145 5.62 21.62 -18.40
N LEU A 146 5.84 20.32 -18.20
CA LEU A 146 5.16 19.54 -17.16
C LEU A 146 5.60 20.00 -15.76
N LEU A 147 6.91 20.06 -15.51
CA LEU A 147 7.47 20.47 -14.20
C LEU A 147 7.07 21.88 -13.78
N LYS A 148 6.85 22.78 -14.75
CA LYS A 148 6.35 24.14 -14.48
C LYS A 148 4.97 24.17 -13.83
N LYS A 149 4.12 23.16 -14.07
CA LYS A 149 2.80 23.03 -13.43
C LYS A 149 2.87 22.43 -12.03
N LEU A 150 4.01 21.86 -11.66
CA LEU A 150 4.21 21.16 -10.40
C LEU A 150 4.92 22.04 -9.36
N PRO A 151 4.72 21.75 -8.06
CA PRO A 151 5.63 22.19 -7.02
C PRO A 151 7.07 21.74 -7.31
N LEU A 152 8.04 22.39 -6.67
CA LEU A 152 9.43 21.90 -6.66
C LEU A 152 9.49 20.48 -6.07
N GLY A 153 10.22 19.59 -6.73
CA GLY A 153 10.41 18.21 -6.26
C GLY A 153 11.01 18.16 -4.87
N VAL A 154 10.52 17.21 -4.06
CA VAL A 154 10.99 16.99 -2.69
C VAL A 154 11.76 15.68 -2.66
N VAL A 155 13.07 15.77 -2.50
CA VAL A 155 14.01 14.63 -2.56
C VAL A 155 15.08 14.81 -1.50
N GLN A 156 15.82 13.74 -1.17
CA GLN A 156 16.91 13.79 -0.21
C GLN A 156 18.11 12.98 -0.69
N TYR A 157 19.27 13.63 -0.77
CA TYR A 157 20.57 13.06 -1.09
C TYR A 157 21.43 13.13 0.16
N GLY A 158 21.53 12.01 0.85
CA GLY A 158 22.20 11.91 2.14
C GLY A 158 21.66 12.87 3.18
N ILE A 159 22.45 13.85 3.61
CA ILE A 159 21.99 14.88 4.55
C ILE A 159 21.28 16.06 3.88
N PHE A 160 21.29 16.15 2.55
CA PHE A 160 20.75 17.30 1.83
C PHE A 160 19.31 17.04 1.36
N THR A 161 18.38 17.84 1.85
CA THR A 161 16.97 17.84 1.44
C THR A 161 16.70 18.96 0.45
N VAL A 162 16.11 18.62 -0.68
CA VAL A 162 15.66 19.54 -1.73
C VAL A 162 14.14 19.74 -1.63
N GLY A 163 13.65 20.94 -1.93
CA GLY A 163 12.22 21.22 -2.03
C GLY A 163 11.91 22.71 -2.20
N PRO A 164 10.67 23.14 -1.91
CA PRO A 164 10.25 24.54 -2.03
C PRO A 164 11.06 25.57 -1.23
N TYR A 165 11.76 25.14 -0.17
CA TYR A 165 12.70 25.97 0.59
C TYR A 165 14.14 25.86 0.07
N GLY A 166 14.34 25.38 -1.17
CA GLY A 166 15.65 25.16 -1.78
C GLY A 166 16.38 23.95 -1.17
N LEU A 167 17.70 24.03 -1.12
CA LEU A 167 18.57 23.02 -0.48
C LEU A 167 18.72 23.28 1.03
N LYS A 168 18.52 22.26 1.87
CA LYS A 168 18.65 22.31 3.34
C LYS A 168 19.34 21.08 3.89
N ARG A 169 20.00 21.21 5.06
CA ARG A 169 20.63 20.08 5.78
C ARG A 169 19.61 19.44 6.75
N SER A 170 19.46 18.13 6.66
CA SER A 170 18.68 17.28 7.56
C SER A 170 19.57 16.72 8.68
N VAL A 171 18.93 16.24 9.75
CA VAL A 171 19.60 15.54 10.86
C VAL A 171 19.91 14.09 10.51
N SER A 172 19.08 13.46 9.67
CA SER A 172 19.25 12.05 9.31
C SER A 172 19.77 11.93 7.88
N HIS A 173 20.69 11.01 7.66
CA HIS A 173 21.10 10.61 6.31
C HIS A 173 20.02 9.70 5.71
N ARG A 174 19.49 10.06 4.53
CA ARG A 174 18.53 9.24 3.78
C ARG A 174 18.83 9.34 2.31
N ASN A 175 18.53 8.26 1.58
CA ASN A 175 18.59 8.28 0.14
C ASN A 175 17.16 8.17 -0.44
N VAL A 176 16.63 9.30 -0.91
CA VAL A 176 15.32 9.41 -1.56
C VAL A 176 15.49 10.23 -2.84
N GLN A 177 16.05 9.59 -3.86
CA GLN A 177 16.53 10.22 -5.09
C GLN A 177 15.41 10.70 -6.00
N GLY A 178 15.69 11.76 -6.76
CA GLY A 178 14.83 12.28 -7.82
C GLY A 178 14.96 11.50 -9.11
N HIS A 179 14.30 10.36 -9.21
CA HIS A 179 14.32 9.57 -10.44
C HIS A 179 13.62 10.30 -11.60
N ARG A 180 14.26 10.28 -12.77
CA ARG A 180 13.70 10.80 -14.02
C ARG A 180 12.62 9.89 -14.63
N ARG A 181 12.54 8.63 -14.21
CA ARG A 181 11.47 7.71 -14.58
C ARG A 181 10.35 7.80 -13.54
N VAL A 182 9.28 8.51 -13.88
CA VAL A 182 8.21 8.86 -12.92
C VAL A 182 6.90 8.17 -13.26
N PRO A 183 6.11 7.72 -12.27
CA PRO A 183 4.79 7.13 -12.50
C PRO A 183 3.78 8.20 -12.96
N ALA A 184 3.17 8.06 -14.13
CA ALA A 184 2.46 9.17 -14.78
C ALA A 184 1.02 8.91 -15.24
N TYR A 185 0.65 7.71 -15.68
CA TYR A 185 -0.70 7.49 -16.24
C TYR A 185 -1.18 6.04 -16.16
N HIS A 186 -2.51 5.84 -16.24
CA HIS A 186 -3.11 4.55 -16.58
C HIS A 186 -3.52 4.52 -18.04
N CYS A 187 -3.27 3.40 -18.71
CA CYS A 187 -3.71 3.23 -20.09
C CYS A 187 -5.24 3.11 -20.18
N ALA A 188 -5.74 3.23 -21.41
CA ALA A 188 -7.17 3.18 -21.69
C ALA A 188 -7.82 1.81 -21.44
N VAL A 189 -7.03 0.74 -21.33
CA VAL A 189 -7.51 -0.63 -21.14
C VAL A 189 -8.00 -0.81 -19.69
N PRO A 190 -9.30 -1.05 -19.43
CA PRO A 190 -9.86 -1.11 -18.07
C PRO A 190 -9.25 -2.20 -17.19
N SER A 191 -8.78 -3.29 -17.80
CA SER A 191 -8.15 -4.41 -17.08
C SER A 191 -6.72 -4.12 -16.60
N CYS A 192 -6.04 -3.11 -17.15
CA CYS A 192 -4.70 -2.72 -16.69
C CYS A 192 -4.79 -1.89 -15.41
N GLN A 193 -4.20 -2.35 -14.30
CA GLN A 193 -4.15 -1.64 -13.01
C GLN A 193 -2.74 -1.11 -12.68
N THR A 194 -1.92 -0.93 -13.72
CA THR A 194 -0.54 -0.46 -13.59
C THR A 194 -0.45 1.02 -13.88
N VAL A 195 0.20 1.76 -13.00
CA VAL A 195 0.63 3.13 -13.27
C VAL A 195 1.85 3.04 -14.18
N HIS A 196 1.70 3.42 -15.44
CA HIS A 196 2.77 3.40 -16.41
C HIS A 196 3.75 4.55 -16.12
N PRO A 197 5.07 4.27 -16.13
CA PRO A 197 6.07 5.30 -15.96
C PRO A 197 6.31 6.06 -17.28
N VAL A 198 6.70 7.31 -17.16
CA VAL A 198 7.25 8.13 -18.25
C VAL A 198 8.67 8.56 -17.90
N TYR A 199 9.55 8.61 -18.88
CA TYR A 199 10.91 9.11 -18.72
C TYR A 199 10.98 10.61 -19.03
N LEU A 200 11.47 11.38 -18.06
CA LEU A 200 11.70 12.81 -18.14
C LEU A 200 13.11 13.10 -18.66
N GLN A 201 13.22 13.77 -19.81
CA GLN A 201 14.52 14.11 -20.38
C GLN A 201 15.10 15.39 -19.74
N THR A 202 16.35 15.28 -19.29
CA THR A 202 17.20 16.44 -18.97
C THR A 202 17.81 17.04 -20.24
N GLY A 203 18.33 18.26 -20.17
CA GLY A 203 18.88 18.98 -21.31
C GLY A 203 20.14 18.30 -21.86
N GLN A 204 19.98 17.42 -22.86
CA GLN A 204 21.10 16.72 -23.50
C GLN A 204 21.94 17.66 -24.36
N ASN A 205 21.34 18.74 -24.86
CA ASN A 205 22.05 19.73 -25.65
C ASN A 205 22.75 20.77 -24.77
N ALA A 206 22.52 20.81 -23.46
CA ALA A 206 23.26 21.68 -22.54
C ALA A 206 24.77 21.43 -22.69
N ALA A 207 25.58 22.49 -22.62
CA ALA A 207 27.01 22.42 -22.90
C ALA A 207 27.73 21.38 -21.99
N ILE A 208 27.27 21.27 -20.74
CA ILE A 208 27.74 20.30 -19.76
C ILE A 208 27.46 18.83 -20.14
N ASN A 209 26.34 18.53 -20.80
CA ASN A 209 25.95 17.16 -21.13
C ASN A 209 26.46 16.75 -22.53
N ARG A 210 26.40 17.65 -23.50
CA ARG A 210 26.82 17.44 -24.89
C ARG A 210 28.26 16.93 -25.05
N HIS A 211 29.12 17.20 -24.09
CA HIS A 211 30.54 16.84 -24.15
C HIS A 211 30.94 15.69 -23.21
N ARG A 212 30.00 15.06 -22.47
CA ARG A 212 30.29 13.96 -21.53
C ARG A 212 30.93 12.75 -22.22
N ASP A 213 30.43 12.36 -23.39
CA ASP A 213 30.98 11.23 -24.17
C ASP A 213 32.49 11.36 -24.43
N LYS A 214 33.00 12.59 -24.52
CA LYS A 214 34.45 12.84 -24.71
C LYS A 214 35.25 12.53 -23.46
N LEU A 215 34.72 12.85 -22.28
CA LEU A 215 35.34 12.48 -21.01
C LEU A 215 35.34 10.95 -20.88
N ASP A 216 34.21 10.29 -21.17
CA ASP A 216 34.11 8.83 -21.11
C ASP A 216 35.10 8.13 -22.04
N GLN A 217 35.30 8.67 -23.25
CA GLN A 217 36.34 8.18 -24.17
C GLN A 217 37.75 8.31 -23.59
N TYR A 218 38.07 9.39 -22.87
CA TYR A 218 39.38 9.51 -22.22
C TYR A 218 39.55 8.50 -21.10
N LEU A 219 38.53 8.32 -20.26
CA LEU A 219 38.54 7.38 -19.14
C LEU A 219 38.69 5.94 -19.63
N GLN A 220 37.95 5.54 -20.67
CA GLN A 220 38.07 4.21 -21.28
C GLN A 220 39.44 3.94 -21.90
N ASN A 221 40.15 4.98 -22.33
CA ASN A 221 41.49 4.89 -22.93
C ASN A 221 42.62 5.03 -21.89
N GLU A 222 42.32 5.31 -20.62
CA GLU A 222 43.35 5.35 -19.57
C GLU A 222 43.86 3.94 -19.27
N ARG A 223 45.18 3.83 -19.07
CA ARG A 223 45.83 2.53 -18.81
C ARG A 223 45.71 2.07 -17.35
N LYS A 224 45.35 2.97 -16.44
CA LYS A 224 45.14 2.64 -15.02
C LYS A 224 43.68 2.22 -14.86
N GLU A 225 43.43 1.15 -14.11
CA GLU A 225 42.06 0.75 -13.78
C GLU A 225 41.39 1.78 -12.83
N SER A 226 40.06 1.86 -12.91
CA SER A 226 39.25 2.73 -12.04
C SER A 226 39.31 2.27 -10.58
N ALA A 227 39.43 3.21 -9.65
CA ALA A 227 39.19 2.96 -8.23
C ALA A 227 37.68 3.03 -7.91
N GLU A 228 37.28 2.40 -6.81
CA GLU A 228 35.88 2.25 -6.39
C GLU A 228 35.38 3.43 -5.53
N TRP A 229 35.49 4.66 -6.03
CA TRP A 229 35.15 5.87 -5.25
C TRP A 229 33.70 5.95 -4.79
N TRP A 230 32.74 5.61 -5.66
CA TRP A 230 31.31 5.60 -5.31
C TRP A 230 30.97 4.52 -4.28
N ALA A 231 31.46 3.29 -4.48
CA ALA A 231 31.27 2.22 -3.50
C ALA A 231 31.95 2.53 -2.16
N PHE A 232 33.06 3.29 -2.19
CA PHE A 232 33.67 3.81 -0.97
C PHE A 232 32.76 4.82 -0.27
N ALA A 233 32.15 5.76 -0.99
CA ALA A 233 31.16 6.70 -0.43
C ALA A 233 29.95 5.95 0.18
N ASP A 234 29.37 4.98 -0.53
CA ASP A 234 28.28 4.14 -0.01
C ASP A 234 28.64 3.41 1.28
N SER A 235 29.89 3.00 1.40
CA SER A 235 30.39 2.32 2.59
C SER A 235 30.61 3.26 3.79
N LEU A 236 30.74 4.56 3.55
CA LEU A 236 30.96 5.58 4.58
C LEU A 236 29.66 6.19 5.09
N SER A 237 28.65 6.32 4.22
CA SER A 237 27.34 6.91 4.55
C SER A 237 26.55 6.10 5.57
N GLY A 238 27.00 4.87 5.87
CA GLY A 238 26.24 3.90 6.64
C GLY A 238 25.08 3.31 5.82
N SER A 239 25.00 3.59 4.52
CA SER A 239 24.03 2.99 3.61
C SER A 239 24.09 1.47 3.64
N ILE A 240 25.28 0.87 3.80
CA ILE A 240 25.43 -0.60 3.95
C ILE A 240 24.76 -1.09 5.25
N ASP A 241 24.99 -0.42 6.39
CA ASP A 241 24.36 -0.78 7.66
C ASP A 241 22.84 -0.54 7.61
N ALA A 242 22.40 0.52 6.94
CA ALA A 242 20.98 0.81 6.68
C ALA A 242 20.36 -0.19 5.70
N GLN A 243 21.13 -0.70 4.72
CA GLN A 243 20.69 -1.68 3.74
C GLN A 243 20.33 -3.00 4.43
N TYR A 244 21.12 -3.44 5.40
CA TYR A 244 20.78 -4.62 6.21
C TYR A 244 19.96 -4.28 7.46
N GLY A 245 19.61 -3.01 7.65
CA GLY A 245 18.73 -2.55 8.71
C GLY A 245 17.27 -2.91 8.46
N ASP A 246 16.50 -3.11 9.53
CA ASP A 246 15.10 -3.49 9.44
C ASP A 246 14.12 -2.41 9.95
N GLN A 247 14.57 -1.21 10.31
CA GLN A 247 13.73 -0.16 10.94
C GLN A 247 14.02 1.29 10.52
N ARG A 248 15.08 1.56 9.75
CA ARG A 248 15.46 2.93 9.35
C ARG A 248 15.73 2.95 7.86
N VAL A 249 14.71 3.32 7.11
CA VAL A 249 14.64 3.07 5.68
C VAL A 249 13.92 4.23 5.05
N GLY A 250 14.49 4.85 4.01
CA GLY A 250 13.94 6.02 3.29
C GLY A 250 12.56 5.84 2.63
N VAL A 251 11.80 4.81 3.00
CA VAL A 251 10.46 4.45 2.52
C VAL A 251 9.33 5.11 3.30
N LEU A 252 9.63 5.88 4.35
CA LEU A 252 8.63 6.64 5.07
C LEU A 252 8.06 7.80 4.22
N LEU A 253 8.90 8.46 3.40
CA LEU A 253 8.45 9.57 2.56
C LEU A 253 7.35 9.16 1.54
N PRO A 254 7.49 8.04 0.80
CA PRO A 254 6.38 7.50 -0.01
C PRO A 254 5.08 7.31 0.77
N LEU A 255 5.15 6.86 2.03
CA LEU A 255 3.96 6.71 2.88
C LEU A 255 3.36 8.08 3.22
N LEU A 256 4.17 9.04 3.66
CA LEU A 256 3.68 10.38 3.98
C LEU A 256 3.07 11.09 2.77
N GLY A 257 3.67 10.92 1.59
CA GLY A 257 3.24 11.56 0.36
C GLY A 257 1.93 10.99 -0.22
N ASP A 258 1.80 9.66 -0.20
CA ASP A 258 0.67 8.97 -0.86
C ASP A 258 -0.45 8.56 0.11
N ALA A 259 -0.17 8.42 1.41
CA ALA A 259 -1.12 7.83 2.37
C ALA A 259 -1.73 8.81 3.39
N LEU A 260 -1.20 10.04 3.47
CA LEU A 260 -1.75 11.10 4.31
C LEU A 260 -2.41 12.17 3.45
N SER A 261 -3.63 12.54 3.83
CA SER A 261 -4.28 13.75 3.32
C SER A 261 -3.51 15.01 3.76
N ASP A 262 -3.80 16.16 3.13
CA ASP A 262 -3.16 17.42 3.51
C ASP A 262 -3.47 17.84 4.96
N SER A 263 -4.66 17.52 5.47
CA SER A 263 -5.04 17.79 6.86
C SER A 263 -4.27 16.93 7.85
N GLU A 264 -4.11 15.63 7.55
CA GLU A 264 -3.33 14.68 8.36
C GLU A 264 -1.84 15.04 8.32
N LEU A 265 -1.29 15.38 7.15
CA LEU A 265 0.11 15.81 7.01
C LEU A 265 0.40 17.11 7.75
N LYS A 266 -0.54 18.08 7.72
CA LYS A 266 -0.46 19.30 8.55
C LYS A 266 -0.46 18.96 10.04
N SER A 267 -1.29 18.01 10.47
CA SER A 267 -1.33 17.56 11.86
C SER A 267 0.01 16.92 12.28
N LEU A 268 0.63 16.13 11.40
CA LEU A 268 1.95 15.57 11.60
C LEU A 268 3.03 16.65 11.77
N VAL A 269 3.10 17.62 10.86
CA VAL A 269 4.10 18.70 10.96
C VAL A 269 3.87 19.57 12.20
N CYS A 270 2.62 19.86 12.54
CA CYS A 270 2.27 20.60 13.76
C CYS A 270 2.76 19.86 15.01
N ALA A 271 2.47 18.56 15.12
CA ALA A 271 2.91 17.74 16.24
C ALA A 271 4.44 17.62 16.28
N LEU A 272 5.12 17.45 15.13
CA LEU A 272 6.59 17.43 15.07
C LEU A 272 7.22 18.74 15.58
N LEU A 273 6.59 19.89 15.32
CA LEU A 273 7.08 21.19 15.81
C LEU A 273 6.96 21.36 17.32
N ASP A 274 6.00 20.66 17.94
CA ASP A 274 5.66 20.79 19.36
C ASP A 274 6.29 19.66 20.20
N GLU A 275 6.38 18.44 19.68
CA GLU A 275 6.83 17.23 20.40
C GLU A 275 8.34 16.97 20.29
N THR A 276 9.05 17.58 19.33
CA THR A 276 10.50 17.39 19.15
C THR A 276 11.37 18.24 20.09
N ASN A 277 10.83 18.71 21.22
CA ASN A 277 11.54 19.58 22.19
C ASN A 277 12.22 20.79 21.51
N GLY A 278 11.58 21.36 20.48
CA GLY A 278 12.09 22.49 19.70
C GLY A 278 13.26 22.16 18.75
N GLN A 279 13.62 20.89 18.55
CA GLN A 279 14.65 20.50 17.58
C GLN A 279 14.26 20.90 16.15
N LEU A 280 13.05 20.55 15.70
CA LEU A 280 12.60 20.92 14.37
C LEU A 280 12.51 22.45 14.20
N ARG A 281 12.01 23.17 15.22
CA ARG A 281 11.96 24.64 15.20
C ARG A 281 13.34 25.27 15.02
N ARG A 282 14.39 24.71 15.66
CA ARG A 282 15.78 25.17 15.49
C ARG A 282 16.31 24.96 14.07
N LEU A 283 15.92 23.86 13.41
CA LEU A 283 16.31 23.58 12.02
C LEU A 283 15.61 24.52 11.03
N LEU A 284 14.38 24.96 11.34
CA LEU A 284 13.64 25.90 10.50
C LEU A 284 14.10 27.35 10.68
N LEU A 285 14.54 27.73 11.88
CA LEU A 285 14.91 29.11 12.25
C LEU A 285 15.79 29.86 11.22
N PRO A 286 16.78 29.24 10.55
CA PRO A 286 17.61 29.94 9.56
C PRO A 286 16.85 30.47 8.33
N PHE A 287 15.62 30.00 8.08
CA PHE A 287 14.84 30.40 6.91
C PHE A 287 13.36 30.67 7.20
N VAL A 288 12.83 30.22 8.33
CA VAL A 288 11.47 30.52 8.79
C VAL A 288 11.39 30.60 10.32
N GLU A 289 10.79 31.68 10.82
CA GLU A 289 10.45 31.80 12.24
C GLU A 289 9.07 31.20 12.53
N VAL A 290 9.00 30.27 13.49
CA VAL A 290 7.77 29.55 13.87
C VAL A 290 7.35 29.93 15.29
N ALA A 291 6.47 30.93 15.40
CA ALA A 291 5.85 31.30 16.68
C ALA A 291 4.77 30.29 17.10
N SER A 292 3.79 30.06 16.21
CA SER A 292 2.67 29.14 16.38
C SER A 292 2.72 28.05 15.31
N ALA A 293 2.81 26.78 15.73
CA ALA A 293 2.90 25.66 14.79
C ALA A 293 1.66 25.58 13.88
N ARG A 294 0.47 25.75 14.45
CA ARG A 294 -0.80 25.69 13.72
C ARG A 294 -0.92 26.79 12.66
N ASP A 295 -0.59 28.03 13.02
CA ASP A 295 -0.72 29.18 12.11
C ASP A 295 0.34 29.12 11.00
N PHE A 296 1.54 28.65 11.34
CA PHE A 296 2.62 28.43 10.38
C PHE A 296 2.27 27.34 9.35
N VAL A 297 1.73 26.21 9.81
CA VAL A 297 1.44 25.03 8.98
C VAL A 297 0.18 25.21 8.12
N GLY A 298 -0.79 25.99 8.59
CA GLY A 298 -2.07 26.23 7.92
C GLY A 298 -1.98 26.54 6.40
N PRO A 299 -1.19 27.54 5.96
CA PRO A 299 -1.09 27.93 4.56
C PRO A 299 -0.14 27.07 3.71
N LEU A 300 0.60 26.14 4.31
CA LEU A 300 1.63 25.38 3.58
C LEU A 300 1.03 24.35 2.62
N THR A 301 1.74 24.17 1.51
CA THR A 301 1.47 23.15 0.49
C THR A 301 2.05 21.79 0.90
N ARG A 302 1.57 20.69 0.29
CA ARG A 302 2.10 19.34 0.50
C ARG A 302 3.62 19.29 0.34
N ALA A 303 4.16 19.88 -0.73
CA ALA A 303 5.60 19.89 -0.97
C ALA A 303 6.40 20.58 0.15
N GLN A 304 5.89 21.70 0.68
CA GLN A 304 6.53 22.39 1.81
C GLN A 304 6.48 21.54 3.07
N LEU A 305 5.34 20.89 3.35
CA LEU A 305 5.16 20.02 4.51
C LEU A 305 6.08 18.80 4.45
N LEU A 306 6.16 18.13 3.29
CA LEU A 306 7.04 16.98 3.10
C LEU A 306 8.52 17.35 3.26
N GLN A 307 8.96 18.50 2.72
CA GLN A 307 10.33 18.96 2.93
C GLN A 307 10.63 19.20 4.42
N ILE A 308 9.69 19.82 5.16
CA ILE A 308 9.84 20.03 6.61
C ILE A 308 9.93 18.69 7.36
N CYS A 309 9.10 17.71 7.00
CA CYS A 309 9.17 16.37 7.59
C CYS A 309 10.56 15.74 7.40
N LEU A 310 11.18 15.88 6.23
CA LEU A 310 12.51 15.32 5.95
C LEU A 310 13.64 15.94 6.78
N LEU A 311 13.45 17.13 7.37
CA LEU A 311 14.42 17.72 8.30
C LEU A 311 14.42 17.02 9.67
N ALA A 312 13.29 16.42 10.07
CA ALA A 312 13.15 15.69 11.32
C ALA A 312 13.81 14.31 11.24
N ASP A 313 14.12 13.71 12.41
CA ASP A 313 14.61 12.33 12.46
C ASP A 313 13.50 11.31 12.16
N GLU A 314 13.86 10.19 11.55
CA GLU A 314 12.88 9.17 11.15
C GLU A 314 12.13 8.56 12.34
N ARG A 315 12.81 8.41 13.49
CA ARG A 315 12.16 7.95 14.74
C ARG A 315 11.16 8.98 15.24
N ALA A 316 11.48 10.27 15.13
CA ALA A 316 10.58 11.35 15.54
C ALA A 316 9.33 11.37 14.65
N ILE A 317 9.49 11.23 13.33
CA ILE A 317 8.35 11.13 12.41
C ILE A 317 7.49 9.92 12.76
N GLY A 318 8.11 8.76 12.96
CA GLY A 318 7.41 7.52 13.29
C GLY A 318 6.62 7.59 14.60
N SER A 319 7.27 7.96 15.70
CA SER A 319 6.64 8.11 17.03
C SER A 319 5.51 9.13 17.01
N THR A 320 5.71 10.28 16.36
CA THR A 320 4.66 11.30 16.22
C THR A 320 3.47 10.77 15.43
N LEU A 321 3.71 10.02 14.34
CA LEU A 321 2.65 9.41 13.54
C LEU A 321 1.86 8.37 14.36
N ASP A 322 2.53 7.57 15.18
CA ASP A 322 1.88 6.65 16.11
C ASP A 322 1.02 7.37 17.15
N ASN A 323 1.54 8.46 17.72
CA ASN A 323 0.82 9.25 18.72
C ASN A 323 -0.41 9.94 18.12
N LEU A 324 -0.33 10.38 16.85
CA LEU A 324 -1.47 10.97 16.14
C LEU A 324 -2.56 9.96 15.81
N VAL A 325 -2.21 8.73 15.45
CA VAL A 325 -3.18 7.64 15.27
C VAL A 325 -3.79 7.25 16.61
N ARG A 326 -2.97 7.08 17.65
CA ARG A 326 -3.43 6.71 19.01
C ARG A 326 -4.36 7.75 19.62
N SER A 327 -4.05 9.03 19.46
CA SER A 327 -4.89 10.15 19.91
C SER A 327 -6.15 10.36 19.06
N ARG A 328 -6.33 9.57 17.98
CA ARG A 328 -7.41 9.70 16.99
C ARG A 328 -7.44 11.06 16.29
N THR A 329 -6.30 11.76 16.26
CA THR A 329 -6.14 12.95 15.41
C THR A 329 -6.10 12.54 13.94
N ILE A 330 -5.39 11.45 13.65
CA ILE A 330 -5.45 10.74 12.37
C ILE A 330 -6.35 9.51 12.57
N VAL A 331 -7.54 9.53 11.97
CA VAL A 331 -8.51 8.43 12.11
C VAL A 331 -8.34 7.44 10.97
N ILE A 332 -7.91 6.24 11.31
CA ILE A 332 -7.80 5.10 10.39
C ILE A 332 -8.85 4.10 10.83
N PRO A 333 -9.77 3.60 9.99
CA PRO A 333 -10.71 2.56 10.37
C PRO A 333 -10.00 1.25 10.76
N ARG A 334 -10.59 0.47 11.67
CA ARG A 334 -10.03 -0.84 12.06
C ARG A 334 -10.03 -1.76 10.83
N GLY A 335 -8.86 -2.31 10.49
CA GLY A 335 -8.66 -3.15 9.31
C GLY A 335 -8.25 -2.41 8.04
N GLU A 336 -8.28 -1.07 8.02
CA GLU A 336 -7.64 -0.31 6.95
C GLU A 336 -6.11 -0.37 7.12
N VAL A 337 -5.42 -0.76 6.05
CA VAL A 337 -3.96 -0.66 5.95
C VAL A 337 -3.63 0.23 4.76
N ARG A 338 -3.23 1.46 5.06
CA ARG A 338 -2.85 2.45 4.05
C ARG A 338 -1.44 2.15 3.54
N ARG A 339 -1.28 2.22 2.22
CA ARG A 339 -0.04 1.93 1.51
C ARG A 339 0.17 2.98 0.42
N PRO A 340 1.42 3.28 0.02
CA PRO A 340 1.67 4.11 -1.15
C PRO A 340 0.97 3.55 -2.39
N VAL A 341 0.30 4.41 -3.16
CA VAL A 341 -0.50 4.02 -4.32
C VAL A 341 0.28 4.23 -5.61
N ILE A 342 0.82 5.44 -5.81
CA ILE A 342 1.63 5.81 -6.97
C ILE A 342 3.04 5.25 -6.79
N ASN A 343 3.61 5.43 -5.60
CA ASN A 343 4.96 5.00 -5.24
C ASN A 343 5.00 3.57 -4.67
N ARG A 344 4.04 2.71 -5.04
CA ARG A 344 3.83 1.37 -4.48
C ARG A 344 5.01 0.40 -4.64
N TYR A 345 5.93 0.69 -5.56
CA TYR A 345 7.09 -0.14 -5.87
C TYR A 345 8.36 0.28 -5.13
N VAL A 346 8.35 1.43 -4.46
CA VAL A 346 9.50 1.89 -3.70
C VAL A 346 9.74 0.92 -2.54
N ARG A 347 10.96 0.37 -2.51
CA ARG A 347 11.46 -0.58 -1.51
C ARG A 347 12.86 -0.14 -1.14
N SER A 348 13.32 -0.50 0.05
CA SER A 348 14.71 -0.23 0.42
C SER A 348 15.26 -1.27 1.38
N GLY A 349 16.57 -1.42 1.35
CA GLY A 349 17.33 -2.44 2.06
C GLY A 349 17.23 -3.85 1.46
N ALA A 350 18.10 -4.74 1.94
CA ALA A 350 18.19 -6.15 1.60
C ALA A 350 16.87 -6.89 1.87
N PHE A 351 16.11 -6.45 2.88
CA PHE A 351 14.79 -6.98 3.19
C PHE A 351 13.66 -6.38 2.35
N ARG A 352 13.94 -5.50 1.39
CA ARG A 352 12.92 -4.84 0.55
C ARG A 352 11.77 -4.29 1.39
N LEU A 353 12.10 -3.44 2.35
CA LEU A 353 11.12 -2.88 3.25
C LEU A 353 10.22 -1.86 2.56
N ARG A 354 8.98 -1.78 3.04
CA ARG A 354 8.03 -0.70 2.77
C ARG A 354 7.41 -0.22 4.08
N ALA A 355 6.96 1.03 4.11
CA ALA A 355 6.18 1.54 5.23
C ALA A 355 4.68 1.33 4.98
N GLU A 356 3.94 0.97 6.04
CA GLU A 356 2.48 0.85 6.06
C GLU A 356 1.93 1.63 7.26
N LEU A 357 0.70 2.14 7.14
CA LEU A 357 0.00 2.85 8.22
C LEU A 357 -1.35 2.16 8.49
N GLY A 358 -1.63 1.86 9.76
CA GLY A 358 -2.85 1.18 10.19
C GLY A 358 -3.35 1.67 11.54
N TRP A 359 -4.37 1.02 12.09
CA TRP A 359 -4.98 1.39 13.38
C TRP A 359 -3.99 1.45 14.56
N HIS A 360 -2.90 0.68 14.53
CA HIS A 360 -1.86 0.68 15.57
C HIS A 360 -0.66 1.59 15.22
N GLY A 361 -0.83 2.51 14.28
CA GLY A 361 0.21 3.42 13.82
C GLY A 361 1.01 2.88 12.64
N PHE A 362 2.23 3.37 12.43
CA PHE A 362 3.04 2.99 11.26
C PHE A 362 3.88 1.74 11.54
N ARG A 363 4.31 1.06 10.49
CA ARG A 363 5.25 -0.07 10.59
C ARG A 363 6.08 -0.23 9.33
N PHE A 364 7.16 -1.01 9.43
CA PHE A 364 7.90 -1.51 8.28
C PHE A 364 7.57 -2.96 8.00
N VAL A 365 7.24 -3.29 6.75
CA VAL A 365 6.91 -4.65 6.31
C VAL A 365 7.84 -5.05 5.17
N SER A 366 8.23 -6.31 5.14
CA SER A 366 9.04 -6.92 4.09
C SER A 366 8.17 -7.71 3.11
N ASP A 367 8.65 -7.90 1.88
CA ASP A 367 8.09 -8.88 0.95
C ASP A 367 8.47 -10.33 1.34
N ASP A 368 9.50 -10.51 2.18
CA ASP A 368 9.85 -11.78 2.82
C ASP A 368 9.02 -12.00 4.10
N PRO A 369 8.12 -13.01 4.13
CA PRO A 369 7.28 -13.30 5.28
C PRO A 369 8.09 -13.73 6.52
N GLY A 370 9.30 -14.25 6.34
CA GLY A 370 10.16 -14.70 7.44
C GLY A 370 10.67 -13.57 8.34
N LEU A 371 10.72 -12.33 7.84
CA LEU A 371 11.30 -11.22 8.60
C LEU A 371 10.55 -10.92 9.91
N ALA A 372 9.23 -10.98 9.90
CA ALA A 372 8.42 -10.71 11.10
C ALA A 372 8.75 -11.70 12.23
N ILE A 373 8.93 -12.99 11.87
CA ILE A 373 9.34 -14.05 12.81
C ILE A 373 10.77 -13.80 13.32
N LEU A 374 11.69 -13.38 12.45
CA LEU A 374 13.06 -13.03 12.87
C LEU A 374 13.08 -11.85 13.84
N ARG A 375 12.23 -10.85 13.61
CA ARG A 375 12.07 -9.71 14.53
C ARG A 375 11.48 -10.12 15.87
N GLU A 376 10.48 -11.00 15.87
CA GLU A 376 9.92 -11.58 17.09
C GLU A 376 10.98 -12.33 17.89
N ARG A 377 11.76 -13.20 17.24
CA ARG A 377 12.87 -13.93 17.87
C ARG A 377 13.90 -12.97 18.46
N ARG A 378 14.28 -11.92 17.71
CA ARG A 378 15.20 -10.88 18.20
C ARG A 378 14.63 -10.17 19.41
N LEU A 379 13.35 -9.80 19.39
CA LEU A 379 12.65 -9.17 20.51
C LEU A 379 12.72 -10.05 21.75
N LEU A 380 12.29 -11.31 21.64
CA LEU A 380 12.22 -12.23 22.77
C LEU A 380 13.59 -12.57 23.34
N ASN A 381 14.63 -12.68 22.51
CA ASN A 381 16.01 -12.81 22.96
C ASN A 381 16.51 -11.60 23.77
N LYS A 382 15.95 -10.40 23.55
CA LYS A 382 16.25 -9.21 24.36
C LYS A 382 15.50 -9.18 25.70
N LEU A 383 14.40 -9.93 25.83
CA LEU A 383 13.61 -9.96 27.08
C LEU A 383 14.23 -10.88 28.15
N TYR A 384 14.98 -11.90 27.72
CA TYR A 384 15.59 -12.90 28.58
C TYR A 384 17.10 -12.96 28.33
N LEU A 385 17.88 -12.29 29.20
CA LEU A 385 19.33 -12.22 29.06
C LEU A 385 19.99 -13.53 29.51
N ARG A 386 20.72 -14.20 28.61
CA ARG A 386 21.36 -15.51 28.89
C ARG A 386 22.39 -15.47 30.00
N GLU A 387 23.03 -14.33 30.19
CA GLU A 387 24.06 -14.14 31.21
C GLU A 387 23.45 -14.06 32.63
N LYS A 388 22.13 -13.84 32.74
CA LYS A 388 21.44 -13.69 34.02
C LYS A 388 20.72 -15.00 34.39
N ALA A 389 21.20 -15.66 35.44
CA ALA A 389 20.65 -16.93 35.91
C ALA A 389 19.14 -16.89 36.18
N ASP A 390 18.62 -15.80 36.75
CA ASP A 390 17.18 -15.63 37.01
C ASP A 390 16.34 -15.66 35.72
N ASP A 391 16.84 -15.04 34.64
CA ASP A 391 16.13 -14.97 33.36
C ASP A 391 16.13 -16.34 32.66
N VAL A 392 17.24 -17.09 32.80
CA VAL A 392 17.36 -18.47 32.28
C VAL A 392 16.38 -19.40 33.01
N GLN A 393 16.34 -19.36 34.33
CA GLN A 393 15.43 -20.18 35.14
C GLN A 393 13.96 -19.85 34.87
N GLU A 394 13.61 -18.56 34.79
CA GLU A 394 12.26 -18.14 34.45
C GLU A 394 11.87 -18.65 33.06
N LEU A 395 12.75 -18.48 32.07
CA LEU A 395 12.48 -18.95 30.72
C LEU A 395 12.31 -20.48 30.65
N GLU A 396 13.17 -21.25 31.32
CA GLU A 396 13.02 -22.71 31.43
C GLU A 396 11.66 -23.10 32.04
N TRP A 397 11.25 -22.40 33.11
CA TRP A 397 9.94 -22.60 33.72
C TRP A 397 8.79 -22.25 32.78
N GLN A 398 8.92 -21.17 32.00
CA GLN A 398 7.94 -20.80 31.01
C GLN A 398 7.87 -21.79 29.86
N LEU A 399 8.96 -22.45 29.50
CA LEU A 399 9.01 -23.46 28.44
C LEU A 399 8.77 -24.89 28.97
N ARG A 400 8.32 -25.03 30.23
CA ARG A 400 7.96 -26.32 30.82
C ARG A 400 6.96 -27.06 29.91
N GLY A 401 7.24 -28.35 29.67
CA GLY A 401 6.44 -29.20 28.79
C GLY A 401 7.04 -29.43 27.40
N ILE A 402 8.17 -28.80 27.07
CA ILE A 402 8.98 -29.16 25.90
C ILE A 402 10.08 -30.12 26.35
N ASP A 403 10.03 -31.36 25.84
CA ASP A 403 10.94 -32.45 26.20
C ASP A 403 12.24 -32.38 25.37
N VAL A 404 13.02 -31.33 25.61
CA VAL A 404 14.31 -31.06 24.97
C VAL A 404 15.26 -30.56 26.05
N GLU A 405 16.49 -31.07 26.14
CA GLU A 405 17.41 -30.67 27.22
C GLU A 405 17.94 -29.25 27.03
N ASP A 406 18.35 -28.91 25.81
CA ASP A 406 18.94 -27.61 25.49
C ASP A 406 17.89 -26.47 25.41
N LEU A 407 18.21 -25.32 26.01
CA LEU A 407 17.29 -24.19 26.10
C LEU A 407 17.11 -23.46 24.75
N GLU A 408 18.14 -23.43 23.90
CA GLU A 408 18.02 -22.82 22.57
C GLU A 408 17.15 -23.72 21.67
N GLU A 409 17.36 -25.03 21.74
CA GLU A 409 16.54 -25.99 21.01
C GLU A 409 15.09 -26.00 21.51
N LYS A 410 14.85 -25.88 22.83
CA LYS A 410 13.51 -25.67 23.41
C LYS A 410 12.83 -24.44 22.83
N LEU A 411 13.54 -23.33 22.73
CA LEU A 411 13.01 -22.09 22.17
C LEU A 411 12.72 -22.18 20.67
N GLU A 412 13.63 -22.80 19.92
CA GLU A 412 13.42 -23.03 18.48
C GLU A 412 12.19 -23.92 18.26
N PHE A 413 12.02 -24.95 19.08
CA PHE A 413 10.82 -25.79 19.07
C PHE A 413 9.56 -24.99 19.44
N TYR A 414 9.65 -24.11 20.44
CA TYR A 414 8.55 -23.24 20.85
C TYR A 414 8.09 -22.33 19.69
N PHE A 415 9.02 -21.63 19.03
CA PHE A 415 8.71 -20.75 17.90
C PHE A 415 8.14 -21.48 16.69
N ARG A 416 8.45 -22.76 16.51
CA ARG A 416 7.89 -23.57 15.41
C ARG A 416 6.52 -24.12 15.71
N SER A 417 6.16 -24.28 16.99
CA SER A 417 4.94 -24.97 17.41
C SER A 417 3.84 -24.03 17.91
N ARG A 418 4.16 -22.76 18.17
CA ARG A 418 3.24 -21.76 18.72
C ARG A 418 3.04 -20.61 17.76
N THR A 419 1.88 -19.96 17.87
CA THR A 419 1.63 -18.75 17.08
C THR A 419 2.42 -17.56 17.65
N PRO A 420 2.71 -16.52 16.84
CA PRO A 420 3.35 -15.30 17.34
C PRO A 420 2.56 -14.63 18.47
N GLN A 421 1.23 -14.67 18.38
CA GLN A 421 0.35 -14.15 19.43
C GLN A 421 0.55 -14.88 20.76
N GLU A 422 0.45 -16.22 20.76
CA GLU A 422 0.67 -17.04 21.97
C GLU A 422 2.08 -16.83 22.55
N SER A 423 3.06 -16.60 21.68
CA SER A 423 4.45 -16.37 22.07
C SER A 423 4.63 -15.04 22.80
N LEU A 424 4.04 -13.95 22.29
CA LEU A 424 4.08 -12.65 22.94
C LEU A 424 3.26 -12.62 24.24
N GLU A 425 2.05 -13.19 24.24
CA GLU A 425 1.21 -13.29 25.44
C GLU A 425 1.94 -14.01 26.58
N ARG A 426 2.59 -15.14 26.27
CA ARG A 426 3.30 -15.93 27.29
C ARG A 426 4.61 -15.28 27.74
N LEU A 427 5.44 -14.86 26.79
CA LEU A 427 6.83 -14.50 27.06
C LEU A 427 7.03 -13.00 27.28
N ALA A 428 6.29 -12.13 26.57
CA ALA A 428 6.43 -10.68 26.68
C ALA A 428 5.61 -10.10 27.85
N LEU A 429 4.38 -10.60 28.08
CA LEU A 429 3.53 -10.14 29.18
C LEU A 429 3.86 -10.79 30.53
N ALA A 430 4.83 -11.72 30.57
CA ALA A 430 5.27 -12.44 31.76
C ALA A 430 5.57 -11.55 32.98
N ARG A 431 6.20 -10.39 32.75
CA ARG A 431 6.62 -9.45 33.80
C ARG A 431 6.65 -8.02 33.27
N ARG A 432 6.38 -7.05 34.14
CA ARG A 432 6.39 -5.61 33.80
C ARG A 432 7.69 -5.16 33.12
N ALA A 433 8.84 -5.69 33.54
CA ALA A 433 10.13 -5.38 32.91
C ALA A 433 10.18 -5.82 31.44
N ASN A 434 9.62 -7.00 31.11
CA ASN A 434 9.57 -7.49 29.73
C ASN A 434 8.65 -6.61 28.89
N VAL A 435 7.50 -6.21 29.42
CA VAL A 435 6.57 -5.31 28.73
C VAL A 435 7.25 -3.99 28.37
N ILE A 436 7.95 -3.36 29.32
CA ILE A 436 8.66 -2.09 29.09
C ILE A 436 9.75 -2.26 28.02
N THR A 437 10.58 -3.30 28.14
CA THR A 437 11.63 -3.59 27.14
C THR A 437 11.02 -3.87 25.78
N ALA A 438 9.96 -4.68 25.72
CA ALA A 438 9.30 -5.04 24.48
C ALA A 438 8.73 -3.80 23.78
N CYS A 439 8.01 -2.94 24.52
CA CYS A 439 7.46 -1.70 24.02
C CYS A 439 8.55 -0.77 23.46
N HIS A 440 9.65 -0.58 24.21
CA HIS A 440 10.78 0.22 23.75
C HIS A 440 11.39 -0.33 22.45
N GLU A 441 11.59 -1.65 22.36
CA GLU A 441 12.21 -2.30 21.20
C GLU A 441 11.36 -2.24 19.92
N VAL A 442 10.03 -2.29 20.06
CA VAL A 442 9.11 -2.18 18.92
C VAL A 442 8.63 -0.74 18.66
N GLY A 443 9.05 0.23 19.47
CA GLY A 443 8.72 1.65 19.30
C GLY A 443 7.35 2.08 19.83
N ILE A 444 6.83 1.41 20.86
CA ILE A 444 5.62 1.81 21.58
C ILE A 444 6.02 2.65 22.80
N GLU A 445 5.80 3.96 22.76
CA GLU A 445 6.25 4.88 23.83
C GLU A 445 5.37 4.85 25.09
N ASN A 446 4.07 4.57 24.97
CA ASN A 446 3.12 4.60 26.08
C ASN A 446 2.21 3.36 26.07
N ALA A 447 2.53 2.39 26.92
CA ALA A 447 1.72 1.17 27.09
C ALA A 447 0.54 1.35 28.08
N ASP A 448 0.56 2.40 28.91
CA ASP A 448 -0.31 2.58 30.08
C ASP A 448 -1.82 2.79 29.78
N GLY A 449 -2.26 2.61 28.54
CA GLY A 449 -3.66 2.67 28.12
C GLY A 449 -4.15 1.49 27.29
N PHE A 450 -3.29 0.49 27.05
CA PHE A 450 -3.65 -0.71 26.31
C PHE A 450 -4.16 -1.79 27.26
N SER A 451 -5.20 -2.52 26.86
CA SER A 451 -5.44 -3.87 27.38
C SER A 451 -4.33 -4.82 26.91
N ASP A 452 -4.15 -5.95 27.61
CA ASP A 452 -3.15 -6.95 27.23
C ASP A 452 -3.32 -7.44 25.78
N GLU A 453 -4.57 -7.61 25.33
CA GLU A 453 -4.91 -7.99 23.95
C GLU A 453 -4.51 -6.91 22.94
N GLU A 454 -4.90 -5.65 23.17
CA GLU A 454 -4.55 -4.55 22.26
C GLU A 454 -3.03 -4.28 22.24
N LEU A 455 -2.34 -4.53 23.34
CA LEU A 455 -0.89 -4.40 23.44
C LEU A 455 -0.18 -5.47 22.59
N VAL A 456 -0.64 -6.71 22.67
CA VAL A 456 -0.12 -7.81 21.84
C VAL A 456 -0.41 -7.56 20.37
N GLU A 457 -1.62 -7.13 20.01
CA GLU A 457 -1.94 -6.70 18.64
C GLU A 457 -0.98 -5.58 18.18
N ALA A 458 -0.75 -4.55 19.00
CA ALA A 458 0.17 -3.47 18.67
C ALA A 458 1.63 -3.97 18.49
N MET A 459 2.09 -4.91 19.32
CA MET A 459 3.42 -5.52 19.15
C MET A 459 3.50 -6.33 17.86
N LEU A 460 2.51 -7.16 17.56
CA LEU A 460 2.43 -7.93 16.31
C LEU A 460 2.45 -7.01 15.08
N TRP A 461 1.68 -5.92 15.13
CA TRP A 461 1.67 -4.89 14.10
C TRP A 461 3.07 -4.35 13.84
N LYS A 462 3.77 -3.92 14.90
CA LYS A 462 5.09 -3.29 14.82
C LYS A 462 6.18 -4.26 14.35
N LEU A 463 6.08 -5.53 14.72
CA LEU A 463 6.98 -6.59 14.24
C LEU A 463 6.78 -6.87 12.74
N GLY A 464 5.60 -6.54 12.19
CA GLY A 464 5.29 -6.66 10.76
C GLY A 464 4.32 -7.80 10.44
N PHE A 465 3.69 -8.43 11.44
CA PHE A 465 2.68 -9.47 11.22
C PHE A 465 1.38 -8.85 10.71
N PRO A 466 0.67 -9.48 9.76
CA PRO A 466 -0.70 -9.08 9.45
C PRO A 466 -1.57 -9.25 10.71
N ILE A 467 -2.40 -8.24 11.01
CA ILE A 467 -3.45 -8.40 12.01
C ILE A 467 -4.72 -8.73 11.26
N ASP A 468 -5.23 -9.93 11.47
CA ASP A 468 -6.56 -10.29 11.04
C ASP A 468 -7.56 -9.60 11.96
N VAL A 469 -8.36 -8.69 11.40
CA VAL A 469 -9.50 -8.15 12.12
C VAL A 469 -10.62 -9.18 11.96
N ASP A 470 -10.91 -9.91 13.03
CA ASP A 470 -12.06 -10.81 13.10
C ASP A 470 -13.35 -9.97 13.15
N ASP A 471 -13.76 -9.48 11.99
CA ASP A 471 -15.00 -8.73 11.79
C ASP A 471 -16.01 -9.67 11.14
N ASP A 472 -16.55 -10.62 11.91
CA ASP A 472 -17.75 -11.34 11.53
C ASP A 472 -18.96 -10.41 11.69
N PRO A 473 -19.50 -9.83 10.60
CA PRO A 473 -20.59 -8.86 10.71
C PRO A 473 -21.85 -9.48 11.30
N HIS A 474 -21.95 -10.82 11.30
CA HIS A 474 -23.12 -11.57 11.72
C HIS A 474 -22.99 -12.22 13.10
N ALA A 475 -21.87 -12.04 13.81
CA ALA A 475 -21.64 -12.65 15.12
C ALA A 475 -22.77 -12.28 16.12
N ALA A 476 -23.16 -11.00 16.13
CA ALA A 476 -24.24 -10.51 16.98
C ALA A 476 -25.60 -11.11 16.61
N PHE A 477 -25.87 -11.34 15.32
CA PHE A 477 -27.09 -12.01 14.87
C PHE A 477 -27.12 -13.46 15.37
N TRP A 478 -26.02 -14.21 15.19
CA TRP A 478 -25.93 -15.61 15.61
C TRP A 478 -26.08 -15.77 17.12
N LYS A 479 -25.41 -14.93 17.91
CA LYS A 479 -25.57 -14.92 19.38
C LYS A 479 -27.02 -14.67 19.80
N ARG A 480 -27.73 -13.76 19.12
CA ARG A 480 -29.16 -13.50 19.38
C ARG A 480 -30.04 -14.67 18.91
N HIS A 481 -29.72 -15.28 17.78
CA HIS A 481 -30.43 -16.42 17.24
C HIS A 481 -30.38 -17.61 18.21
N GLU A 482 -29.20 -17.99 18.68
CA GLU A 482 -29.00 -19.08 19.63
C GLU A 482 -29.74 -18.81 20.95
N ARG A 483 -29.64 -17.57 21.47
CA ARG A 483 -30.35 -17.18 22.68
C ARG A 483 -31.87 -17.26 22.51
N LEU A 484 -32.39 -16.79 21.37
CA LEU A 484 -33.83 -16.82 21.09
C LEU A 484 -34.33 -18.25 20.87
N ALA A 485 -33.56 -19.09 20.18
CA ALA A 485 -33.87 -20.51 19.98
C ALA A 485 -33.88 -21.28 21.31
N ALA A 486 -32.90 -21.03 22.19
CA ALA A 486 -32.88 -21.62 23.54
C ALA A 486 -34.09 -21.20 24.37
N LEU A 487 -34.46 -19.91 24.32
CA LEU A 487 -35.65 -19.40 25.01
C LEU A 487 -36.96 -19.97 24.45
N ALA A 488 -37.04 -20.18 23.13
CA ALA A 488 -38.18 -20.82 22.48
C ALA A 488 -38.36 -22.28 22.90
N GLN A 489 -37.30 -22.98 23.28
CA GLN A 489 -37.35 -24.36 23.78
C GLN A 489 -37.72 -24.45 25.27
N THR A 490 -37.39 -23.42 26.06
CA THR A 490 -37.77 -23.36 27.49
C THR A 490 -39.19 -22.80 27.64
N SER A 491 -40.17 -23.61 28.02
CA SER A 491 -41.64 -23.44 27.90
C SER A 491 -42.33 -22.21 28.56
N THR A 492 -41.68 -21.05 28.71
CA THR A 492 -42.20 -19.78 29.27
C THR A 492 -42.28 -18.68 28.20
N ILE A 493 -42.83 -19.03 27.03
CA ILE A 493 -42.58 -18.33 25.76
C ILE A 493 -43.50 -17.11 25.53
N GLY A 494 -44.50 -16.89 26.38
CA GLY A 494 -45.54 -15.86 26.12
C GLY A 494 -45.44 -14.55 26.89
N THR A 495 -44.70 -14.50 28.00
CA THR A 495 -44.74 -13.36 28.95
C THR A 495 -43.40 -13.04 29.60
N SER A 496 -42.33 -13.77 29.27
CA SER A 496 -40.99 -13.47 29.78
C SER A 496 -40.46 -12.19 29.13
N GLU A 497 -40.21 -11.16 29.92
CA GLU A 497 -39.60 -9.89 29.50
C GLU A 497 -38.29 -10.14 28.74
N ALA A 498 -37.51 -11.14 29.16
CA ALA A 498 -36.27 -11.55 28.51
C ALA A 498 -36.47 -12.12 27.09
N PHE A 499 -37.61 -12.76 26.80
CA PHE A 499 -37.92 -13.22 25.44
C PHE A 499 -38.21 -12.04 24.51
N MET A 500 -39.06 -11.10 24.97
CA MET A 500 -39.44 -9.92 24.19
C MET A 500 -38.24 -9.00 23.92
N GLU A 501 -37.34 -8.85 24.89
CA GLU A 501 -36.10 -8.08 24.74
C GLU A 501 -35.20 -8.67 23.63
N VAL A 502 -34.97 -9.99 23.64
CA VAL A 502 -34.12 -10.65 22.64
C VAL A 502 -34.79 -10.66 21.26
N ALA A 503 -36.09 -10.96 21.19
CA ALA A 503 -36.86 -10.96 19.94
C ALA A 503 -36.90 -9.56 19.30
N GLY A 504 -37.02 -8.50 20.10
CA GLY A 504 -37.04 -7.11 19.65
C GLY A 504 -35.77 -6.68 18.93
N ALA A 505 -34.60 -7.20 19.31
CA ALA A 505 -33.32 -6.95 18.63
C ALA A 505 -32.97 -7.99 17.55
N TYR A 506 -33.62 -9.16 17.56
CA TYR A 506 -33.37 -10.25 16.63
C TYR A 506 -33.90 -9.95 15.23
N PHE A 507 -35.19 -9.61 15.10
CA PHE A 507 -35.79 -9.38 13.79
C PHE A 507 -35.21 -8.17 13.03
N PRO A 508 -34.91 -7.03 13.68
CA PRO A 508 -34.17 -5.95 13.02
C PRO A 508 -32.76 -6.39 12.59
N GLY A 509 -32.11 -7.27 13.37
CA GLY A 509 -30.83 -7.87 12.99
C GLY A 509 -30.95 -8.77 11.75
N LEU A 510 -32.02 -9.56 11.65
CA LEU A 510 -32.34 -10.35 10.46
C LEU A 510 -32.63 -9.46 9.25
N GLU A 511 -33.45 -8.43 9.41
CA GLU A 511 -33.77 -7.45 8.35
C GLU A 511 -32.49 -6.79 7.82
N GLY A 512 -31.59 -6.36 8.72
CA GLY A 512 -30.28 -5.81 8.37
C GLY A 512 -29.41 -6.80 7.60
N LEU A 513 -29.33 -8.05 8.06
CA LEU A 513 -28.55 -9.11 7.40
C LEU A 513 -29.08 -9.43 6.00
N LEU A 514 -30.40 -9.59 5.84
CA LEU A 514 -31.00 -9.89 4.52
C LEU A 514 -30.84 -8.72 3.56
N LEU A 515 -30.97 -7.48 4.03
CA LEU A 515 -30.76 -6.29 3.22
C LEU A 515 -29.30 -6.16 2.77
N ASP A 516 -28.34 -6.40 3.67
CA ASP A 516 -26.90 -6.44 3.34
C ASP A 516 -26.59 -7.54 2.31
N ALA A 517 -27.12 -8.75 2.53
CA ALA A 517 -26.92 -9.86 1.62
C ALA A 517 -27.51 -9.61 0.22
N LEU A 518 -28.70 -9.00 0.14
CA LEU A 518 -29.29 -8.59 -1.13
C LEU A 518 -28.46 -7.51 -1.82
N ALA A 519 -28.06 -6.46 -1.10
CA ALA A 519 -27.27 -5.38 -1.65
C ALA A 519 -25.95 -5.90 -2.23
N TYR A 520 -25.21 -6.67 -1.44
CA TYR A 520 -23.93 -7.25 -1.84
C TYR A 520 -24.10 -8.25 -2.99
N THR A 521 -25.08 -9.15 -2.94
CA THR A 521 -25.29 -10.15 -4.00
C THR A 521 -25.71 -9.50 -5.33
N SER A 522 -26.62 -8.52 -5.30
CA SER A 522 -27.01 -7.75 -6.48
C SER A 522 -25.82 -6.99 -7.06
N TRP A 523 -25.08 -6.26 -6.23
CA TRP A 523 -23.88 -5.53 -6.67
C TRP A 523 -22.85 -6.47 -7.29
N ALA A 524 -22.52 -7.57 -6.61
CA ALA A 524 -21.46 -8.46 -7.05
C ALA A 524 -21.79 -9.19 -8.35
N LEU A 525 -23.05 -9.56 -8.57
CA LEU A 525 -23.47 -10.31 -9.75
C LEU A 525 -23.82 -9.43 -10.96
N LEU A 526 -24.29 -8.20 -10.73
CA LEU A 526 -24.81 -7.32 -11.78
C LEU A 526 -23.86 -6.20 -12.20
N SER A 527 -22.82 -5.89 -11.41
CA SER A 527 -21.89 -4.78 -11.72
C SER A 527 -20.80 -5.17 -12.73
N ASP A 528 -20.39 -4.17 -13.51
CA ASP A 528 -19.21 -4.24 -14.39
C ASP A 528 -17.92 -3.93 -13.58
N HIS A 529 -17.45 -4.91 -12.80
CA HIS A 529 -16.30 -4.74 -11.91
C HIS A 529 -15.03 -4.21 -12.59
N PRO A 530 -14.63 -4.67 -13.79
CA PRO A 530 -13.48 -4.10 -14.49
C PRO A 530 -13.55 -2.59 -14.78
N ARG A 531 -14.75 -2.01 -14.89
CA ARG A 531 -14.93 -0.58 -15.19
C ARG A 531 -15.14 0.28 -13.94
N CYS A 532 -15.34 -0.31 -12.77
CA CYS A 532 -15.42 0.43 -11.52
C CYS A 532 -14.10 1.17 -11.24
N ASP A 533 -14.18 2.35 -10.61
CA ASP A 533 -13.01 3.13 -10.19
C ASP A 533 -12.09 2.31 -9.26
N GLN A 534 -12.69 1.44 -8.45
CA GLN A 534 -12.00 0.52 -7.56
C GLN A 534 -12.45 -0.92 -7.86
N PRO A 535 -11.87 -1.57 -8.88
CA PRO A 535 -12.27 -2.90 -9.32
C PRO A 535 -12.20 -3.92 -8.19
N PHE A 536 -13.22 -4.78 -8.13
CA PHE A 536 -13.31 -5.89 -7.18
C PHE A 536 -13.09 -5.48 -5.71
N SER A 537 -13.54 -4.29 -5.33
CA SER A 537 -13.52 -3.81 -3.94
C SER A 537 -14.91 -3.33 -3.55
N TYR A 538 -15.36 -3.70 -2.35
CA TYR A 538 -16.69 -3.39 -1.85
C TYR A 538 -16.64 -2.50 -0.61
N ASP A 539 -17.40 -1.40 -0.61
CA ASP A 539 -17.70 -0.60 0.59
C ASP A 539 -19.16 -0.74 1.07
N ASP A 540 -19.35 -0.44 2.35
CA ASP A 540 -20.63 -0.64 3.05
C ASP A 540 -21.61 0.54 2.85
N ALA A 541 -21.27 1.51 2.01
CA ALA A 541 -22.02 2.73 1.78
C ALA A 541 -22.43 2.87 0.31
N GLY A 542 -21.54 3.35 -0.56
CA GLY A 542 -21.80 3.60 -1.97
C GLY A 542 -22.05 2.33 -2.78
N ASP A 543 -21.26 1.27 -2.57
CA ASP A 543 -21.46 0.01 -3.31
C ASP A 543 -22.72 -0.73 -2.83
N ARG A 544 -23.05 -0.58 -1.54
CA ARG A 544 -24.32 -1.06 -0.97
C ARG A 544 -25.52 -0.36 -1.63
N GLU A 545 -25.50 0.96 -1.72
CA GLU A 545 -26.55 1.73 -2.39
C GLU A 545 -26.65 1.38 -3.89
N ALA A 546 -25.52 1.23 -4.56
CA ALA A 546 -25.48 0.80 -5.96
C ALA A 546 -26.11 -0.59 -6.16
N GLY A 547 -25.79 -1.55 -5.28
CA GLY A 547 -26.40 -2.88 -5.29
C GLY A 547 -27.91 -2.87 -5.11
N LEU A 548 -28.42 -2.04 -4.18
CA LEU A 548 -29.85 -1.86 -3.97
C LEU A 548 -30.53 -1.16 -5.15
N THR A 549 -29.84 -0.22 -5.80
CA THR A 549 -30.32 0.45 -7.02
C THR A 549 -30.42 -0.51 -8.21
N LEU A 550 -29.45 -1.41 -8.36
CA LEU A 550 -29.50 -2.48 -9.36
C LEU A 550 -30.70 -3.41 -9.11
N LEU A 551 -30.94 -3.80 -7.85
CA LEU A 551 -32.12 -4.58 -7.47
C LEU A 551 -33.42 -3.81 -7.76
N GLN A 552 -33.47 -2.51 -7.46
CA GLN A 552 -34.64 -1.67 -7.74
C GLN A 552 -34.94 -1.58 -9.24
N THR A 553 -33.90 -1.54 -10.08
CA THR A 553 -34.04 -1.54 -11.54
C THR A 553 -34.65 -2.85 -12.03
N ALA A 554 -34.24 -3.97 -11.45
CA ALA A 554 -34.84 -5.28 -11.73
C ALA A 554 -36.33 -5.36 -11.34
N VAL A 555 -36.77 -4.65 -10.30
CA VAL A 555 -38.20 -4.53 -9.94
C VAL A 555 -38.98 -3.76 -11.00
N LEU A 556 -38.42 -2.66 -11.51
CA LEU A 556 -39.10 -1.79 -12.47
C LEU A 556 -39.24 -2.43 -13.86
N GLY A 557 -38.31 -3.32 -14.23
CA GLY A 557 -38.38 -4.11 -15.45
C GLY A 557 -39.47 -5.18 -15.44
N ASP A 558 -39.95 -5.58 -14.26
CA ASP A 558 -41.03 -6.56 -14.10
C ASP A 558 -42.40 -5.90 -14.29
N SER A 559 -42.97 -6.04 -15.49
CA SER A 559 -44.30 -5.52 -15.81
C SER A 559 -45.45 -6.26 -15.13
N ASP A 560 -45.20 -7.48 -14.62
CA ASP A 560 -46.26 -8.41 -14.20
C ASP A 560 -46.54 -8.40 -12.68
N SER A 561 -45.71 -7.72 -11.86
CA SER A 561 -45.97 -7.60 -10.42
C SER A 561 -46.80 -6.35 -10.06
N PRO A 562 -47.99 -6.50 -9.45
CA PRO A 562 -48.79 -5.38 -8.95
C PRO A 562 -48.20 -4.71 -7.70
N HIS A 563 -47.23 -5.35 -7.04
CA HIS A 563 -46.55 -4.82 -5.86
C HIS A 563 -45.10 -4.47 -6.20
N ARG A 564 -44.74 -3.19 -5.99
CA ARG A 564 -43.40 -2.66 -6.29
C ARG A 564 -42.70 -2.27 -4.98
N PRO A 565 -41.88 -3.17 -4.40
CA PRO A 565 -41.10 -2.83 -3.23
C PRO A 565 -40.07 -1.72 -3.56
N ASP A 566 -39.80 -0.88 -2.56
CA ASP A 566 -38.76 0.15 -2.61
C ASP A 566 -37.60 -0.26 -1.70
N TYR A 567 -36.51 -0.72 -2.32
CA TYR A 567 -35.30 -1.18 -1.64
C TYR A 567 -34.31 -0.06 -1.32
N VAL A 568 -34.51 1.14 -1.87
CA VAL A 568 -33.63 2.30 -1.67
C VAL A 568 -34.12 3.15 -0.48
N SER A 569 -35.35 2.93 -0.03
CA SER A 569 -35.89 3.54 1.20
C SER A 569 -35.12 3.16 2.48
N GLU A 570 -35.17 4.03 3.49
CA GLU A 570 -34.49 3.81 4.79
C GLU A 570 -34.95 2.55 5.53
N LYS A 571 -36.17 2.05 5.23
CA LYS A 571 -36.75 0.89 5.91
C LYS A 571 -37.46 -0.03 4.93
N VAL A 572 -36.84 -1.18 4.69
CA VAL A 572 -37.42 -2.25 3.88
C VAL A 572 -38.07 -3.29 4.78
N GLU A 573 -39.35 -3.57 4.57
CA GLU A 573 -40.06 -4.60 5.32
C GLU A 573 -39.50 -6.01 5.05
N LEU A 574 -39.49 -6.87 6.07
CA LEU A 574 -39.01 -8.25 5.97
C LEU A 574 -39.66 -9.05 4.83
N ARG A 575 -40.95 -8.84 4.56
CA ARG A 575 -41.64 -9.46 3.43
C ARG A 575 -41.01 -9.08 2.09
N ASN A 576 -40.70 -7.80 1.91
CA ASN A 576 -40.06 -7.31 0.69
C ASN A 576 -38.63 -7.85 0.59
N LEU A 577 -37.88 -7.93 1.69
CA LEU A 577 -36.54 -8.55 1.70
C LEU A 577 -36.58 -10.02 1.25
N ILE A 578 -37.54 -10.81 1.74
CA ILE A 578 -37.70 -12.21 1.31
C ILE A 578 -38.03 -12.29 -0.19
N GLU A 579 -38.91 -11.41 -0.68
CA GLU A 579 -39.28 -11.37 -2.10
C GLU A 579 -38.14 -10.86 -2.99
N GLY A 580 -37.25 -10.00 -2.47
CA GLY A 580 -36.07 -9.50 -3.17
C GLY A 580 -35.18 -10.59 -3.73
N PHE A 581 -35.02 -11.71 -3.01
CA PHE A 581 -34.26 -12.87 -3.50
C PHE A 581 -34.93 -13.53 -4.72
N ARG A 582 -36.27 -13.59 -4.77
CA ARG A 582 -36.99 -14.11 -5.96
C ARG A 582 -36.86 -13.16 -7.15
N ILE A 583 -37.01 -11.87 -6.90
CA ILE A 583 -36.88 -10.83 -7.93
C ILE A 583 -35.48 -10.88 -8.55
N LEU A 584 -34.44 -10.94 -7.73
CA LEU A 584 -33.06 -11.07 -8.21
C LEU A 584 -32.87 -12.36 -9.00
N ALA A 585 -33.35 -13.50 -8.50
CA ALA A 585 -33.23 -14.79 -9.20
C ALA A 585 -33.88 -14.78 -10.59
N ARG A 586 -35.06 -14.18 -10.72
CA ARG A 586 -35.76 -14.03 -12.00
C ARG A 586 -34.98 -13.10 -12.93
N HIS A 587 -34.51 -11.95 -12.44
CA HIS A 587 -33.75 -11.02 -13.26
C HIS A 587 -32.44 -11.64 -13.79
N LEU A 588 -31.75 -12.43 -12.97
CA LEU A 588 -30.57 -13.18 -13.42
C LEU A 588 -30.92 -14.21 -14.52
N ASP A 589 -32.08 -14.87 -14.42
CA ASP A 589 -32.57 -15.75 -15.49
C ASP A 589 -32.86 -14.97 -16.78
N GLU A 590 -33.48 -13.78 -16.70
CA GLU A 590 -33.73 -12.90 -17.85
C GLU A 590 -32.42 -12.47 -18.52
N CYS A 591 -31.42 -12.03 -17.75
CA CYS A 591 -30.09 -11.70 -18.27
C CYS A 591 -29.47 -12.88 -19.02
N ARG A 592 -29.68 -14.10 -18.52
CA ARG A 592 -29.15 -15.34 -19.12
C ARG A 592 -29.89 -15.75 -20.39
N GLU A 593 -31.17 -15.45 -20.49
CA GLU A 593 -31.99 -15.68 -21.69
C GLU A 593 -31.70 -14.64 -22.79
N HIS A 594 -31.27 -13.45 -22.40
CA HIS A 594 -30.93 -12.33 -23.31
C HIS A 594 -29.54 -11.75 -23.00
N PRO A 595 -28.45 -12.45 -23.33
CA PRO A 595 -27.09 -12.02 -22.99
C PRO A 595 -26.54 -10.91 -23.91
N GLU A 596 -27.10 -10.73 -25.12
CA GLU A 596 -26.57 -9.85 -26.16
C GLU A 596 -26.42 -8.37 -25.72
N PRO A 597 -27.38 -7.77 -24.98
CA PRO A 597 -27.25 -6.39 -24.51
C PRO A 597 -26.09 -6.16 -23.54
N TYR A 598 -25.61 -7.24 -22.90
CA TYR A 598 -24.58 -7.18 -21.86
C TYR A 598 -23.18 -7.52 -22.40
N ALA A 599 -23.05 -7.87 -23.68
CA ALA A 599 -21.76 -8.23 -24.28
C ALA A 599 -20.76 -7.07 -24.22
N ARG A 600 -19.56 -7.35 -23.69
CA ARG A 600 -18.48 -6.36 -23.61
C ARG A 600 -17.86 -6.14 -24.99
N PRO A 601 -17.59 -4.88 -25.39
CA PRO A 601 -16.86 -4.57 -26.62
C PRO A 601 -15.44 -5.17 -26.62
N ASN A 602 -15.00 -5.73 -27.75
CA ASN A 602 -13.66 -6.32 -27.89
C ASN A 602 -12.52 -5.32 -27.62
N SER A 603 -12.75 -4.03 -27.81
CA SER A 603 -11.77 -2.96 -27.52
C SER A 603 -11.44 -2.81 -26.03
N GLU A 604 -12.27 -3.38 -25.14
CA GLU A 604 -12.03 -3.35 -23.70
C GLU A 604 -11.28 -4.60 -23.20
N PHE A 605 -10.99 -5.56 -24.07
CA PHE A 605 -10.25 -6.75 -23.68
C PHE A 605 -8.78 -6.43 -23.39
N PRO A 606 -8.17 -7.12 -22.41
CA PRO A 606 -6.73 -6.99 -22.18
C PRO A 606 -5.93 -7.36 -23.43
N ASP A 607 -4.77 -6.71 -23.61
CA ASP A 607 -3.91 -6.94 -24.78
C ASP A 607 -3.44 -8.38 -24.98
N PHE A 608 -3.37 -9.17 -23.91
CA PHE A 608 -2.96 -10.58 -24.00
C PHE A 608 -4.07 -11.50 -24.54
N ASP A 609 -5.33 -11.05 -24.51
CA ASP A 609 -6.47 -11.88 -24.89
C ASP A 609 -6.38 -12.26 -26.39
N GLY A 610 -6.52 -13.54 -26.69
CA GLY A 610 -6.36 -14.08 -28.05
C GLY A 610 -4.91 -14.14 -28.57
N LYS A 611 -3.93 -13.53 -27.87
CA LYS A 611 -2.49 -13.63 -28.23
C LYS A 611 -1.77 -14.79 -27.55
N THR A 612 -2.37 -15.39 -26.52
CA THR A 612 -1.83 -16.54 -25.82
C THR A 612 -2.93 -17.53 -25.42
N GLU A 613 -2.60 -18.81 -25.41
CA GLU A 613 -3.48 -19.86 -24.87
C GLU A 613 -3.24 -20.12 -23.38
N LEU A 614 -2.14 -19.58 -22.81
CA LEU A 614 -1.74 -19.80 -21.41
C LEU A 614 -2.62 -19.05 -20.41
N LYS A 615 -3.16 -17.90 -20.81
CA LYS A 615 -4.00 -17.02 -19.99
C LYS A 615 -5.24 -16.61 -20.76
N ARG A 616 -6.38 -16.57 -20.08
CA ARG A 616 -7.69 -16.31 -20.68
C ARG A 616 -8.42 -15.24 -19.90
N PHE A 617 -8.99 -14.27 -20.61
CA PHE A 617 -9.91 -13.29 -20.03
C PHE A 617 -11.36 -13.82 -20.14
N VAL A 618 -12.04 -13.97 -19.00
CA VAL A 618 -13.41 -14.55 -18.94
C VAL A 618 -14.52 -13.53 -18.79
N LEU A 619 -14.20 -12.29 -18.42
CA LEU A 619 -15.19 -11.24 -18.15
C LEU A 619 -15.68 -10.58 -19.46
N ARG A 620 -16.36 -11.39 -20.28
CA ARG A 620 -16.86 -11.06 -21.62
C ARG A 620 -18.14 -10.23 -21.57
N SER A 621 -18.72 -10.05 -20.40
CA SER A 621 -19.98 -9.35 -20.18
C SER A 621 -19.77 -8.16 -19.25
N THR A 622 -20.69 -7.20 -19.31
CA THR A 622 -20.81 -6.09 -18.35
C THR A 622 -21.55 -6.53 -17.08
N VAL A 623 -22.24 -7.68 -17.13
CA VAL A 623 -22.88 -8.33 -15.99
C VAL A 623 -22.07 -9.56 -15.59
N ALA A 624 -21.41 -9.50 -14.42
CA ALA A 624 -20.49 -10.54 -13.96
C ALA A 624 -21.12 -11.94 -13.88
N PHE A 625 -22.42 -12.04 -13.59
CA PHE A 625 -23.15 -13.31 -13.55
C PHE A 625 -23.07 -14.12 -14.85
N LEU A 626 -23.10 -13.45 -16.01
CA LEU A 626 -23.10 -14.10 -17.31
C LEU A 626 -21.75 -14.75 -17.64
N ASP A 627 -20.68 -14.25 -17.03
CA ASP A 627 -19.30 -14.75 -17.20
C ASP A 627 -18.98 -15.94 -16.29
N LEU A 628 -19.89 -16.29 -15.38
CA LEU A 628 -19.76 -17.46 -14.51
C LEU A 628 -20.04 -18.76 -15.27
N SER A 629 -19.50 -19.87 -14.77
CA SER A 629 -19.79 -21.20 -15.30
C SER A 629 -21.30 -21.53 -15.20
N ARG A 630 -21.83 -22.28 -16.17
CA ARG A 630 -23.25 -22.66 -16.19
C ARG A 630 -23.76 -23.32 -14.89
N PRO A 631 -23.01 -24.28 -14.28
CA PRO A 631 -23.41 -24.84 -12.98
C PRO A 631 -23.45 -23.81 -11.85
N SER A 632 -22.57 -22.81 -11.89
CA SER A 632 -22.56 -21.71 -10.91
C SER A 632 -23.78 -20.80 -11.08
N GLN A 633 -24.13 -20.45 -12.32
CA GLN A 633 -25.34 -19.68 -12.62
C GLN A 633 -26.60 -20.37 -12.08
N GLU A 634 -26.75 -21.67 -12.32
CA GLU A 634 -27.88 -22.47 -11.83
C GLU A 634 -27.90 -22.58 -10.31
N ARG A 635 -26.73 -22.79 -9.68
CA ARG A 635 -26.59 -22.85 -8.22
C ARG A 635 -27.00 -21.53 -7.56
N ILE A 636 -26.61 -20.39 -8.13
CA ILE A 636 -26.97 -19.06 -7.63
C ILE A 636 -28.48 -18.85 -7.70
N VAL A 637 -29.08 -19.05 -8.87
CA VAL A 637 -30.52 -18.83 -9.10
C VAL A 637 -31.36 -19.75 -8.21
N ASN A 638 -31.01 -21.04 -8.13
CA ASN A 638 -31.70 -21.99 -7.27
C ASN A 638 -31.55 -21.64 -5.79
N GLY A 639 -30.34 -21.27 -5.36
CA GLY A 639 -30.07 -20.85 -3.99
C GLY A 639 -30.94 -19.66 -3.55
N LEU A 640 -31.02 -18.62 -4.38
CA LEU A 640 -31.88 -17.45 -4.14
C LEU A 640 -33.36 -17.83 -4.02
N ARG A 641 -33.87 -18.68 -4.93
CA ARG A 641 -35.25 -19.18 -4.90
C ARG A 641 -35.57 -20.00 -3.65
N GLU A 642 -34.65 -20.88 -3.27
CA GLU A 642 -34.81 -21.75 -2.10
C GLU A 642 -34.81 -20.96 -0.80
N ILE A 643 -33.93 -19.96 -0.65
CA ILE A 643 -33.93 -19.05 0.51
C ILE A 643 -35.29 -18.37 0.65
N ALA A 644 -35.80 -17.75 -0.42
CA ALA A 644 -37.09 -17.09 -0.39
C ALA A 644 -38.25 -18.05 -0.07
N LYS A 645 -38.21 -19.25 -0.66
CA LYS A 645 -39.20 -20.31 -0.43
C LYS A 645 -39.20 -20.76 1.04
N LEU A 646 -38.05 -21.11 1.61
CA LEU A 646 -37.92 -21.55 3.00
C LEU A 646 -38.51 -20.53 3.99
N MET A 647 -38.18 -19.24 3.82
CA MET A 647 -38.68 -18.19 4.71
C MET A 647 -40.17 -17.89 4.49
N THR A 648 -40.68 -18.01 3.26
CA THR A 648 -42.11 -17.84 2.96
C THR A 648 -42.94 -18.98 3.54
N ASP A 649 -42.53 -20.24 3.33
CA ASP A 649 -43.24 -21.46 3.77
C ASP A 649 -43.27 -21.60 5.30
N ALA A 650 -42.31 -20.98 6.00
CA ALA A 650 -42.27 -20.88 7.45
C ALA A 650 -42.97 -19.63 8.00
N GLU A 651 -43.56 -18.79 7.15
CA GLU A 651 -44.27 -17.56 7.51
C GLU A 651 -43.45 -16.62 8.43
N VAL A 652 -42.14 -16.52 8.20
CA VAL A 652 -41.21 -15.76 9.08
C VAL A 652 -41.67 -14.31 9.27
N PHE A 653 -42.18 -13.68 8.22
CA PHE A 653 -42.73 -12.32 8.28
C PHE A 653 -44.00 -12.22 9.13
N SER A 654 -44.86 -13.25 9.14
CA SER A 654 -46.05 -13.27 10.00
C SER A 654 -45.63 -13.35 11.46
N VAL A 655 -44.68 -14.25 11.79
CA VAL A 655 -44.16 -14.41 13.15
C VAL A 655 -43.59 -13.08 13.66
N ARG A 656 -42.77 -12.40 12.85
CA ARG A 656 -42.25 -11.06 13.15
C ARG A 656 -43.38 -10.06 13.45
N ASN A 657 -44.42 -10.00 12.61
CA ASN A 657 -45.54 -9.06 12.78
C ASN A 657 -46.41 -9.39 14.00
N ASP A 658 -46.63 -10.68 14.28
CA ASP A 658 -47.39 -11.14 15.45
C ASP A 658 -46.65 -10.77 16.76
N HIS A 659 -45.32 -10.71 16.75
CA HIS A 659 -44.53 -10.24 17.90
C HIS A 659 -44.40 -8.71 17.99
N ALA A 660 -44.42 -8.00 16.87
CA ALA A 660 -44.37 -6.54 16.85
C ALA A 660 -45.69 -5.89 17.33
N HIS A 661 -46.83 -6.54 17.09
CA HIS A 661 -48.15 -6.06 17.51
C HIS A 661 -48.65 -6.90 18.69
N TYR A 662 -48.61 -6.34 19.91
CA TYR A 662 -49.07 -6.98 21.15
C TYR A 662 -50.48 -7.58 20.98
N ARG A 663 -50.58 -8.90 20.81
CA ARG A 663 -51.86 -9.64 20.81
C ARG A 663 -52.06 -10.32 22.15
N ARG A 664 -53.30 -10.30 22.65
CA ARG A 664 -53.73 -10.95 23.91
C ARG A 664 -53.62 -12.49 23.91
N ASN A 665 -53.35 -13.10 22.74
CA ASN A 665 -53.16 -14.54 22.62
C ASN A 665 -51.65 -14.80 22.54
N GLY A 666 -51.14 -15.68 23.40
CA GLY A 666 -49.71 -16.01 23.46
C GLY A 666 -49.16 -16.50 22.12
N PRO A 667 -47.86 -16.30 21.85
CA PRO A 667 -47.22 -16.73 20.60
C PRO A 667 -47.30 -18.25 20.41
N ASP A 668 -47.60 -18.67 19.18
CA ASP A 668 -47.56 -20.07 18.78
C ASP A 668 -46.10 -20.54 18.71
N VAL A 669 -45.69 -21.30 19.72
CA VAL A 669 -44.33 -21.81 19.91
C VAL A 669 -43.88 -22.63 18.70
N ALA A 670 -44.75 -23.49 18.18
CA ALA A 670 -44.41 -24.35 17.05
C ALA A 670 -44.16 -23.52 15.77
N LYS A 671 -44.94 -22.45 15.59
CA LYS A 671 -44.75 -21.51 14.48
C LYS A 671 -43.43 -20.73 14.62
N LEU A 672 -43.09 -20.30 15.83
CA LEU A 672 -41.84 -19.62 16.12
C LEU A 672 -40.62 -20.53 15.90
N GLU A 673 -40.63 -21.76 16.44
CA GLU A 673 -39.55 -22.72 16.26
C GLU A 673 -39.32 -23.03 14.77
N LYS A 674 -40.40 -23.24 14.01
CA LYS A 674 -40.32 -23.42 12.55
C LYS A 674 -39.71 -22.20 11.85
N ALA A 675 -40.08 -20.99 12.26
CA ALA A 675 -39.54 -19.76 11.69
C ALA A 675 -38.06 -19.54 12.03
N LEU A 676 -37.65 -19.83 13.28
CA LEU A 676 -36.25 -19.77 13.70
C LEU A 676 -35.40 -20.78 12.93
N GLU A 677 -35.87 -22.01 12.81
CA GLU A 677 -35.17 -23.05 12.05
C GLU A 677 -35.05 -22.71 10.56
N ALA A 678 -36.13 -22.22 9.94
CA ALA A 678 -36.08 -21.75 8.55
C ALA A 678 -35.13 -20.56 8.38
N THR A 679 -35.07 -19.66 9.36
CA THR A 679 -34.12 -18.53 9.35
C THR A 679 -32.68 -19.02 9.46
N ARG A 680 -32.40 -19.96 10.37
CA ARG A 680 -31.09 -20.60 10.51
C ARG A 680 -30.63 -21.22 9.19
N GLN A 681 -31.48 -22.06 8.59
CA GLN A 681 -31.17 -22.71 7.31
C GLN A 681 -30.94 -21.70 6.18
N SER A 682 -31.73 -20.63 6.14
CA SER A 682 -31.63 -19.60 5.11
C SER A 682 -30.34 -18.78 5.26
N VAL A 683 -30.01 -18.33 6.48
CA VAL A 683 -28.78 -17.56 6.75
C VAL A 683 -27.54 -18.43 6.54
N THR A 684 -27.52 -19.67 7.03
CA THR A 684 -26.42 -20.61 6.74
C THR A 684 -26.28 -20.85 5.23
N ARG A 685 -27.38 -20.89 4.48
CA ARG A 685 -27.33 -21.01 3.01
C ARG A 685 -26.77 -19.75 2.34
N LEU A 686 -27.17 -18.56 2.78
CA LEU A 686 -26.60 -17.29 2.31
C LEU A 686 -25.08 -17.26 2.52
N GLU A 687 -24.62 -17.63 3.73
CA GLU A 687 -23.20 -17.71 4.07
C GLU A 687 -22.47 -18.77 3.23
N ASN A 688 -23.06 -19.97 3.07
CA ASN A 688 -22.50 -21.05 2.24
C ASN A 688 -22.31 -20.66 0.78
N LEU A 689 -23.28 -19.96 0.19
CA LEU A 689 -23.21 -19.50 -1.19
C LEU A 689 -22.28 -18.29 -1.35
N GLY A 690 -21.92 -17.61 -0.26
CA GLY A 690 -21.13 -16.38 -0.28
C GLY A 690 -21.95 -15.16 -0.69
N PHE A 691 -23.25 -15.15 -0.35
CA PHE A 691 -24.13 -13.99 -0.50
C PHE A 691 -24.03 -13.02 0.68
N CYS A 692 -23.25 -13.38 1.70
CA CYS A 692 -22.89 -12.56 2.84
C CYS A 692 -21.42 -12.13 2.74
N ARG A 693 -21.10 -10.96 3.29
CA ARG A 693 -19.75 -10.38 3.32
C ARG A 693 -18.90 -10.98 4.42
N LEU A 694 -18.69 -12.29 4.38
CA LEU A 694 -17.78 -12.96 5.31
C LEU A 694 -16.34 -12.79 4.82
N ALA A 695 -15.50 -12.19 5.66
CA ALA A 695 -14.08 -12.02 5.38
C ALA A 695 -13.35 -13.36 5.53
N PHE A 696 -12.65 -13.80 4.48
CA PHE A 696 -11.77 -14.95 4.51
C PHE A 696 -10.33 -14.46 4.53
N SER A 697 -9.57 -14.86 5.54
CA SER A 697 -8.14 -14.57 5.64
C SER A 697 -7.30 -15.75 5.11
N PRO A 698 -6.16 -15.50 4.45
CA PRO A 698 -5.24 -16.56 4.05
C PRO A 698 -4.70 -17.28 5.28
N SER A 699 -4.85 -18.60 5.34
CA SER A 699 -4.41 -19.42 6.49
C SER A 699 -3.15 -20.23 6.20
N ALA A 700 -3.00 -20.77 4.98
CA ALA A 700 -1.81 -21.52 4.59
C ALA A 700 -1.54 -21.45 3.09
N VAL A 701 -0.27 -21.62 2.71
CA VAL A 701 0.14 -21.84 1.32
C VAL A 701 1.02 -23.09 1.26
N GLN A 702 0.57 -24.10 0.52
CA GLN A 702 1.35 -25.31 0.27
C GLN A 702 1.80 -25.32 -1.17
N SER A 703 3.11 -25.28 -1.42
CA SER A 703 3.68 -25.34 -2.76
C SER A 703 4.56 -26.58 -2.96
N ASP A 704 4.49 -27.17 -4.15
CA ASP A 704 5.39 -28.25 -4.56
C ASP A 704 6.60 -27.75 -5.35
N ARG A 705 7.55 -28.66 -5.64
CA ARG A 705 8.77 -28.35 -6.40
C ARG A 705 8.52 -27.98 -7.88
N TRP A 706 7.32 -28.22 -8.39
CA TRP A 706 6.94 -27.96 -9.78
C TRP A 706 6.19 -26.63 -9.92
N GLY A 707 5.95 -25.92 -8.82
CA GLY A 707 5.27 -24.63 -8.80
C GLY A 707 3.75 -24.74 -8.69
N HIS A 708 3.19 -25.92 -8.40
CA HIS A 708 1.78 -25.99 -8.00
C HIS A 708 1.67 -25.48 -6.57
N ALA A 709 0.67 -24.64 -6.31
CA ALA A 709 0.39 -24.14 -4.99
C ALA A 709 -1.09 -24.27 -4.64
N ARG A 710 -1.37 -24.57 -3.37
CA ARG A 710 -2.69 -24.51 -2.76
C ARG A 710 -2.70 -23.37 -1.76
N HIS A 711 -3.61 -22.42 -1.95
CA HIS A 711 -3.83 -21.32 -1.03
C HIS A 711 -5.10 -21.62 -0.24
N GLU A 712 -4.94 -21.80 1.06
CA GLU A 712 -6.02 -22.08 2.01
C GLU A 712 -6.48 -20.78 2.65
N PHE A 713 -7.79 -20.64 2.78
CA PHE A 713 -8.47 -19.49 3.33
C PHE A 713 -9.44 -19.97 4.39
N THR A 714 -9.46 -19.28 5.54
CA THR A 714 -10.39 -19.55 6.62
C THR A 714 -11.19 -18.28 6.91
N GLY A 715 -12.50 -18.42 6.97
CA GLY A 715 -13.44 -17.37 7.38
C GLY A 715 -14.11 -17.72 8.71
N PRO A 716 -15.03 -16.85 9.19
CA PRO A 716 -15.78 -17.07 10.41
C PRO A 716 -16.46 -18.44 10.45
N ARG A 717 -16.69 -18.99 11.66
CA ARG A 717 -17.34 -20.29 11.86
C ARG A 717 -16.65 -21.47 11.15
N SER A 718 -15.33 -21.39 10.97
CA SER A 718 -14.50 -22.43 10.33
C SER A 718 -14.92 -22.74 8.89
N TYR A 719 -15.41 -21.72 8.17
CA TYR A 719 -15.59 -21.84 6.74
C TYR A 719 -14.25 -21.84 6.04
N ASP A 720 -13.94 -22.91 5.33
CA ASP A 720 -12.69 -22.99 4.57
C ASP A 720 -12.95 -22.89 3.06
N HIS A 721 -11.95 -22.36 2.35
CA HIS A 721 -11.91 -22.33 0.91
C HIS A 721 -10.47 -22.53 0.41
N VAL A 722 -10.31 -23.21 -0.72
CA VAL A 722 -8.98 -23.53 -1.27
C VAL A 722 -8.90 -23.15 -2.74
N PHE A 723 -7.93 -22.30 -3.05
CA PHE A 723 -7.55 -21.97 -4.42
C PHE A 723 -6.35 -22.80 -4.86
N SER A 724 -6.33 -23.20 -6.13
CA SER A 724 -5.18 -23.88 -6.73
C SER A 724 -4.50 -22.96 -7.74
N ARG A 725 -3.16 -23.04 -7.78
CA ARG A 725 -2.30 -22.34 -8.73
C ARG A 725 -1.31 -23.33 -9.36
N PRO A 726 -0.90 -23.11 -10.63
CA PRO A 726 -1.28 -22.01 -11.50
C PRO A 726 -2.71 -22.18 -12.06
N THR A 727 -3.30 -21.07 -12.51
CA THR A 727 -4.58 -21.05 -13.24
C THR A 727 -4.45 -20.24 -14.53
N THR A 728 -5.25 -20.57 -15.53
CA THR A 728 -5.37 -19.78 -16.77
C THR A 728 -6.10 -18.45 -16.54
N LEU A 729 -6.71 -18.26 -15.36
CA LEU A 729 -7.62 -17.15 -15.02
C LEU A 729 -6.98 -16.04 -14.17
N ASP A 730 -5.68 -16.07 -13.90
CA ASP A 730 -5.05 -15.24 -12.88
C ASP A 730 -4.96 -13.73 -13.24
N TRP A 731 -5.19 -13.37 -14.51
CA TRP A 731 -4.99 -12.02 -15.06
C TRP A 731 -6.31 -11.26 -15.30
N MET A 732 -7.26 -11.42 -14.38
CA MET A 732 -8.60 -10.83 -14.49
C MET A 732 -8.80 -9.62 -13.56
N GLY A 733 -7.75 -9.21 -12.84
CA GLY A 733 -7.80 -8.10 -11.88
C GLY A 733 -8.42 -8.48 -10.53
N LEU A 734 -8.72 -9.75 -10.30
CA LEU A 734 -9.25 -10.23 -9.02
C LEU A 734 -8.24 -10.01 -7.87
N PRO A 735 -8.72 -9.82 -6.63
CA PRO A 735 -7.88 -9.72 -5.45
C PRO A 735 -6.82 -10.82 -5.34
N ALA A 736 -5.62 -10.42 -4.88
CA ALA A 736 -4.49 -11.31 -4.65
C ALA A 736 -4.78 -12.31 -3.51
N LEU A 737 -4.32 -13.55 -3.67
CA LEU A 737 -4.52 -14.64 -2.70
C LEU A 737 -3.69 -14.52 -1.41
N SER A 738 -3.08 -13.36 -1.17
CA SER A 738 -2.34 -13.02 0.06
C SER A 738 -3.08 -12.01 0.94
N LYS A 739 -4.31 -11.62 0.56
CA LYS A 739 -5.11 -10.62 1.28
C LYS A 739 -6.42 -11.23 1.77
N THR A 740 -6.92 -10.70 2.88
CA THR A 740 -8.29 -10.95 3.34
C THR A 740 -9.31 -10.44 2.32
N GLN A 741 -10.34 -11.22 2.08
CA GLN A 741 -11.29 -10.98 0.99
C GLN A 741 -12.65 -11.65 1.23
N TYR A 742 -13.71 -11.07 0.68
CA TYR A 742 -15.03 -11.68 0.60
C TYR A 742 -15.07 -12.68 -0.56
N LEU A 743 -15.58 -13.89 -0.30
CA LEU A 743 -15.65 -14.95 -1.30
C LEU A 743 -17.09 -15.29 -1.67
N MET A 744 -17.46 -15.09 -2.94
CA MET A 744 -18.73 -15.60 -3.47
C MET A 744 -18.57 -17.04 -3.93
N ARG A 745 -18.59 -17.99 -2.98
CA ARG A 745 -18.29 -19.41 -3.23
C ARG A 745 -19.18 -20.08 -4.28
N ALA A 746 -20.40 -19.58 -4.49
CA ALA A 746 -21.29 -20.06 -5.54
C ALA A 746 -20.95 -19.52 -6.94
N ALA A 747 -20.21 -18.42 -7.04
CA ALA A 747 -19.90 -17.70 -8.26
C ALA A 747 -18.54 -18.11 -8.85
N SER A 748 -18.45 -19.34 -9.37
CA SER A 748 -17.21 -19.85 -9.98
C SER A 748 -17.14 -19.63 -11.49
N PHE A 749 -15.97 -19.19 -11.96
CA PHE A 749 -15.63 -19.08 -13.40
C PHE A 749 -15.38 -20.45 -14.06
N GLY A 750 -15.16 -21.50 -13.27
CA GLY A 750 -14.79 -22.84 -13.73
C GLY A 750 -13.55 -23.38 -13.00
N ASP A 751 -13.07 -24.54 -13.44
CA ASP A 751 -11.90 -25.19 -12.83
C ASP A 751 -10.60 -24.41 -13.07
N PRO A 752 -9.70 -24.34 -12.08
CA PRO A 752 -9.79 -24.91 -10.73
C PRO A 752 -10.29 -23.88 -9.70
N ASN A 753 -11.52 -24.06 -9.18
CA ASN A 753 -12.10 -23.34 -8.04
C ASN A 753 -11.93 -21.80 -8.02
N GLU A 754 -11.80 -21.16 -9.19
CA GLU A 754 -11.68 -19.71 -9.24
C GLU A 754 -13.08 -19.13 -9.02
N VAL A 755 -13.24 -18.33 -7.97
CA VAL A 755 -14.50 -17.68 -7.62
C VAL A 755 -14.37 -16.16 -7.68
N LEU A 756 -15.51 -15.52 -7.92
CA LEU A 756 -15.65 -14.08 -7.76
C LEU A 756 -15.38 -13.70 -6.30
N ARG A 757 -14.53 -12.70 -6.10
CA ARG A 757 -14.04 -12.30 -4.78
C ARG A 757 -13.68 -10.83 -4.74
N PHE A 758 -13.74 -10.25 -3.54
CA PHE A 758 -13.66 -8.82 -3.35
C PHE A 758 -12.85 -8.44 -2.12
N THR A 759 -12.08 -7.36 -2.18
CA THR A 759 -11.49 -6.75 -0.98
C THR A 759 -12.46 -5.78 -0.31
N ARG A 760 -12.37 -5.62 1.01
CA ARG A 760 -13.10 -4.56 1.71
C ARG A 760 -12.49 -3.19 1.42
N ARG A 761 -13.34 -2.21 1.14
CA ARG A 761 -12.99 -0.79 1.03
C ARG A 761 -13.51 -0.06 2.27
N TYR A 762 -12.71 0.90 2.75
CA TYR A 762 -13.03 1.72 3.93
C TYR A 762 -13.24 3.17 3.52
N GLU A 763 -14.21 3.85 4.13
CA GLU A 763 -14.35 5.29 4.00
C GLU A 763 -13.40 5.99 4.98
N SER A 764 -12.45 6.76 4.47
CA SER A 764 -11.43 7.45 5.24
C SER A 764 -10.90 8.68 4.46
N GLU A 765 -10.15 9.56 5.12
CA GLU A 765 -9.44 10.65 4.42
C GLU A 765 -8.49 10.12 3.33
N PHE A 766 -7.93 8.91 3.53
CA PHE A 766 -7.11 8.25 2.53
C PHE A 766 -7.92 7.82 1.30
N SER A 767 -9.07 7.17 1.46
CA SER A 767 -9.88 6.82 0.27
C SER A 767 -10.42 8.04 -0.46
N ARG A 768 -10.68 9.16 0.25
CA ARG A 768 -11.04 10.45 -0.36
C ARG A 768 -9.94 11.07 -1.20
N LEU A 769 -8.67 10.94 -0.79
CA LEU A 769 -7.51 11.42 -1.56
C LEU A 769 -7.47 10.82 -2.98
N TRP A 770 -7.94 9.58 -3.13
CA TRP A 770 -7.88 8.80 -4.37
C TRP A 770 -9.21 8.76 -5.14
N VAL A 771 -10.17 9.64 -4.85
CA VAL A 771 -11.43 9.73 -5.62
C VAL A 771 -11.17 10.13 -7.06
N GLY A 772 -11.74 9.39 -8.02
CA GLY A 772 -11.49 9.59 -9.46
C GLY A 772 -10.14 9.04 -9.94
N PHE A 773 -9.43 8.27 -9.10
CA PHE A 773 -8.29 7.47 -9.52
C PHE A 773 -8.72 6.00 -9.69
N PRO A 774 -8.33 5.32 -10.79
CA PRO A 774 -7.46 5.80 -11.86
C PRO A 774 -8.18 6.67 -12.90
N ASP A 775 -7.63 7.85 -13.22
CA ASP A 775 -8.07 8.63 -14.39
C ASP A 775 -7.44 8.05 -15.67
N ARG A 776 -8.18 7.17 -16.34
CA ARG A 776 -7.69 6.42 -17.50
C ARG A 776 -7.69 7.26 -18.77
N ARG A 777 -6.69 7.06 -19.62
CA ARG A 777 -6.64 7.68 -20.95
C ARG A 777 -7.78 7.20 -21.85
N ARG A 778 -8.16 8.02 -22.83
CA ARG A 778 -9.18 7.65 -23.82
C ARG A 778 -8.52 6.81 -24.92
N LEU A 779 -9.16 5.71 -25.33
CA LEU A 779 -8.69 4.90 -26.46
C LEU A 779 -8.59 5.77 -27.73
N ARG A 780 -7.49 5.66 -28.46
CA ARG A 780 -7.39 6.22 -29.81
C ARG A 780 -8.42 5.54 -30.71
N SER A 781 -9.27 6.33 -31.36
CA SER A 781 -9.93 5.90 -32.59
C SER A 781 -8.88 5.82 -33.70
N GLY A 782 -8.30 4.63 -33.93
CA GLY A 782 -7.60 4.29 -35.17
C GLY A 782 -6.11 4.59 -35.26
N THR A 783 -5.26 3.94 -34.45
CA THR A 783 -3.85 3.76 -34.85
C THR A 783 -3.39 2.36 -34.50
N GLN A 784 -2.95 1.62 -35.52
CA GLN A 784 -2.16 0.41 -35.33
C GLN A 784 -0.93 0.80 -34.52
N LEU A 785 -0.70 0.10 -33.41
CA LEU A 785 0.56 0.13 -32.67
C LEU A 785 1.66 -0.20 -33.69
N SER A 786 2.51 0.76 -34.02
CA SER A 786 3.77 0.45 -34.69
C SER A 786 4.62 -0.32 -33.68
N ASP A 787 5.11 -1.48 -34.08
CA ASP A 787 6.20 -2.21 -33.42
C ASP A 787 7.50 -1.39 -33.54
N ASP A 788 7.51 -0.16 -33.03
CA ASP A 788 8.73 0.62 -32.92
C ASP A 788 9.47 0.15 -31.67
N ILE A 789 10.26 -0.90 -31.85
CA ILE A 789 11.34 -1.29 -30.97
C ILE A 789 12.19 -0.02 -30.72
N PRO A 790 12.34 0.44 -29.47
CA PRO A 790 13.27 1.53 -29.18
C PRO A 790 14.69 1.05 -29.52
N SER A 791 15.25 1.58 -30.61
CA SER A 791 16.61 1.30 -31.02
C SER A 791 17.61 2.07 -30.15
N HIS A 792 17.78 1.71 -28.87
CA HIS A 792 18.88 2.23 -28.05
C HIS A 792 19.36 1.20 -27.02
N GLU A 793 20.30 0.34 -27.46
CA GLU A 793 21.11 -0.57 -26.61
C GLU A 793 22.07 0.16 -25.64
N GLY A 794 22.05 1.50 -25.57
CA GLY A 794 22.98 2.30 -24.77
C GLY A 794 22.61 2.51 -23.30
N GLU A 795 21.32 2.47 -22.94
CA GLU A 795 20.87 2.90 -21.59
C GLU A 795 20.26 1.77 -20.74
N VAL A 796 20.08 0.57 -21.30
CA VAL A 796 19.61 -0.63 -20.56
C VAL A 796 20.69 -1.19 -19.63
N LYS A 797 21.97 -0.84 -19.81
CA LYS A 797 23.05 -1.31 -18.92
C LYS A 797 23.10 -0.59 -17.56
N LEU A 798 22.61 0.65 -17.45
CA LEU A 798 22.63 1.38 -16.17
C LEU A 798 21.44 1.05 -15.25
N ALA A 799 20.36 0.46 -15.79
CA ALA A 799 19.21 0.05 -14.99
C ALA A 799 19.30 -1.37 -14.41
N VAL A 800 20.29 -2.17 -14.83
CA VAL A 800 20.50 -3.55 -14.36
C VAL A 800 21.68 -3.65 -13.38
N GLU A 801 22.58 -2.66 -13.37
CA GLU A 801 23.76 -2.63 -12.48
C GLU A 801 23.61 -1.66 -11.28
N GLY A 802 22.47 -0.98 -11.14
CA GLY A 802 22.13 -0.10 -10.00
C GLY A 802 21.06 -0.69 -9.07
N GLY A 803 21.16 -1.98 -8.76
CA GLY A 803 20.27 -2.70 -7.83
C GLY A 803 20.99 -3.16 -6.58
#